data_AF-F9P9R5-F1
#
_entry.id   AF-F9P9R5-F1
#
_cell.length_a   1.000
_cell.length_b   1.000
_cell.length_c   1.000
_cell.angle_alpha   90.00
_cell.angle_beta   90.00
_cell.angle_gamma   90.00
#
_symmetry.space_group_name_H-M   'P 1'
#
loop_
_entity.id
_entity.type
_entity.pdbx_description
1 polymer ?
#
loop_
_entity_poly.entity_id
_entity_poly.type
_entity_poly.pdbx_seq_one_letter_code
_entity_poly.pdbx_strand_id
1 'polypeptide(L)'
;MTYDGGKKNFKNTFTPKEITVPLQVTKALTGRNLQDDEFEFELYDGQNKLLQTVKNKADGTIPFTALKFTKTGLYNYLIKEKAGKVPGVDYDKQPIRVTIRVQQEDDGQLIYNIVYLGLDESGKNKISKQSFTNKYTAKGIDATFSVTKKLAGRALKDGEFSFELKEDGKADVLQTKKNDKDGKVQFDAIKYSAVGTHRYTITEKNTGLGGVTYDTKTIKVTVEVTDNGKGQLVSKVTYENNDQTFNNTYSSQKVSAQLGVTKELTGRALNDQEFEFELVGSDDNVRQTTKNAADGRVTFDAIDYTKVGTYHYTIKEKDNGLGGVTYDKKEIKATVKVTDDGNGQLVAQVSYDTANPTFRNTYLAKETTATLEANKVLTGRDLEANEFAFDLIDPNGKVVDTVKNAKDGKISFKELTFKTAGTYTYTIKEQAGALGGVKYDTKVIKATVTVTDDGKGQLHATVAYENNQNTFTNTYSADKVTATLSAKKLLEGRNLKEGEFEFELTGTDDQVRQTKTNAQDGSVTFDTIEYTKAGTYHYTITEKDTKLGGVKYDTKVIKATVTVTDDGQGRLVTKVAYEKDDQTFKNTYSAAKTNAQFSVKKALTGRALKDGEFEFGLKGQDDKVTQSKKNAQDGSVTFDTIEYTKTGTYHYTITEKDTKLQGITYDKKVIKVTVEVTDDGNGQLHAKVSYDKDVKTFENRYTPPKKGLPKTGTVIHMLAIFIGLIVLAGAVYLIKKKS
;
A
#
# COMPACT_ATOMS: atom_id res chain seq x y z
N MET A 1 28.81 -187.20 13.96
CA MET A 1 29.24 -188.44 14.65
C MET A 1 27.98 -189.12 15.11
N THR A 2 27.67 -190.37 14.80
CA THR A 2 28.45 -191.43 14.13
C THR A 2 28.93 -191.12 12.70
N TYR A 3 29.78 -192.00 12.16
CA TYR A 3 30.57 -191.84 10.93
C TYR A 3 30.69 -193.19 10.22
N ASP A 4 30.46 -193.17 8.91
CA ASP A 4 30.81 -194.21 7.94
C ASP A 4 31.18 -193.48 6.62
N GLY A 5 32.18 -194.00 5.89
CA GLY A 5 32.20 -193.82 4.43
C GLY A 5 32.54 -192.46 3.81
N GLY A 6 33.62 -191.79 4.23
CA GLY A 6 34.50 -191.06 3.29
C GLY A 6 34.08 -189.68 2.73
N LYS A 7 34.59 -188.62 3.37
CA LYS A 7 35.04 -187.35 2.73
C LYS A 7 35.84 -186.52 3.74
N LYS A 8 37.11 -186.17 3.43
CA LYS A 8 37.98 -185.34 4.28
C LYS A 8 38.14 -183.92 3.71
N ASN A 9 37.10 -183.10 3.79
CA ASN A 9 37.19 -181.63 3.69
C ASN A 9 35.83 -180.98 4.01
N PHE A 10 35.82 -180.00 4.92
CA PHE A 10 34.68 -179.10 5.15
C PHE A 10 35.10 -177.68 4.80
N LYS A 11 34.33 -177.00 3.95
CA LYS A 11 34.58 -175.61 3.56
C LYS A 11 33.54 -174.70 4.21
N ASN A 12 33.82 -174.24 5.43
CA ASN A 12 32.98 -173.24 6.08
C ASN A 12 33.20 -171.87 5.41
N THR A 13 32.12 -171.17 5.07
CA THR A 13 32.20 -169.88 4.35
C THR A 13 31.39 -168.85 5.14
N PHE A 14 32.06 -167.98 5.87
CA PHE A 14 31.43 -166.88 6.62
C PHE A 14 31.24 -165.66 5.73
N THR A 15 30.07 -165.03 5.80
CA THR A 15 29.74 -163.79 5.08
C THR A 15 29.35 -162.73 6.12
N PRO A 16 30.13 -161.64 6.27
CA PRO A 16 29.82 -160.59 7.25
C PRO A 16 28.45 -159.94 6.99
N LYS A 17 27.74 -159.60 8.07
CA LYS A 17 26.46 -158.87 8.00
C LYS A 17 26.72 -157.40 7.64
N GLU A 18 25.87 -156.83 6.78
CA GLU A 18 25.98 -155.43 6.37
C GLU A 18 25.83 -154.46 7.55
N ILE A 19 26.67 -153.41 7.59
CA ILE A 19 26.53 -152.28 8.51
C ILE A 19 26.19 -150.99 7.77
N THR A 20 25.49 -150.09 8.47
CA THR A 20 25.13 -148.75 7.98
C THR A 20 25.86 -147.66 8.77
N VAL A 21 26.49 -146.72 8.05
CA VAL A 21 27.23 -145.59 8.61
C VAL A 21 26.52 -144.28 8.27
N PRO A 22 25.92 -143.57 9.23
CA PRO A 22 25.38 -142.24 9.00
C PRO A 22 26.51 -141.21 8.86
N LEU A 23 26.34 -140.25 7.96
CA LEU A 23 27.23 -139.09 7.84
C LEU A 23 26.66 -137.95 8.68
N GLN A 24 27.48 -137.40 9.57
CA GLN A 24 27.16 -136.30 10.47
C GLN A 24 27.91 -135.06 10.02
N VAL A 25 27.29 -134.31 9.11
CA VAL A 25 27.81 -133.04 8.59
C VAL A 25 26.69 -132.00 8.66
N THR A 26 27.05 -130.77 8.98
CA THR A 26 26.11 -129.66 9.16
C THR A 26 26.35 -128.50 8.20
N LYS A 27 25.37 -127.62 8.11
CA LYS A 27 25.39 -126.34 7.44
C LYS A 27 25.13 -125.23 8.46
N ALA A 28 26.03 -124.26 8.52
CA ALA A 28 25.80 -122.98 9.17
C ALA A 28 25.65 -121.86 8.13
N LEU A 29 24.83 -120.86 8.46
CA LEU A 29 24.76 -119.58 7.77
C LEU A 29 24.95 -118.48 8.81
N THR A 30 25.91 -117.59 8.57
CA THR A 30 26.13 -116.38 9.37
C THR A 30 25.47 -115.18 8.67
N GLY A 31 25.03 -114.18 9.44
CA GLY A 31 24.40 -112.97 8.90
C GLY A 31 22.87 -113.02 8.74
N ARG A 32 22.26 -114.22 8.60
CA ARG A 32 20.82 -114.45 8.83
C ARG A 32 20.53 -115.91 9.16
N ASN A 33 19.30 -116.20 9.59
CA ASN A 33 18.83 -117.56 9.83
C ASN A 33 18.86 -118.39 8.55
N LEU A 34 19.43 -119.59 8.67
CA LEU A 34 19.41 -120.64 7.64
C LEU A 34 17.97 -121.09 7.37
N GLN A 35 17.59 -121.21 6.10
CA GLN A 35 16.28 -121.75 5.71
C GLN A 35 16.39 -123.23 5.34
N ASP A 36 15.25 -123.92 5.40
CA ASP A 36 15.12 -125.29 4.91
C ASP A 36 15.37 -125.31 3.40
N ASP A 37 16.02 -126.36 2.90
CA ASP A 37 16.24 -126.60 1.46
C ASP A 37 17.06 -125.51 0.71
N GLU A 38 17.79 -124.66 1.44
CA GLU A 38 18.47 -123.45 0.92
C GLU A 38 19.78 -123.75 0.15
N PHE A 39 20.59 -124.67 0.67
CA PHE A 39 21.90 -125.05 0.12
C PHE A 39 21.94 -126.55 -0.20
N GLU A 40 22.66 -126.91 -1.25
CA GLU A 40 22.70 -128.25 -1.83
C GLU A 40 24.11 -128.85 -1.68
N PHE A 41 24.20 -130.12 -1.28
CA PHE A 41 25.44 -130.81 -0.93
C PHE A 41 25.55 -132.14 -1.66
N GLU A 42 26.73 -132.41 -2.20
CA GLU A 42 27.02 -133.53 -3.09
C GLU A 42 28.06 -134.45 -2.45
N LEU A 43 27.71 -135.73 -2.26
CA LEU A 43 28.57 -136.78 -1.72
C LEU A 43 29.14 -137.64 -2.85
N TYR A 44 30.46 -137.71 -2.95
CA TYR A 44 31.19 -138.51 -3.93
C TYR A 44 31.98 -139.65 -3.26
N ASP A 45 32.16 -140.77 -3.98
CA ASP A 45 33.07 -141.85 -3.58
C ASP A 45 34.56 -141.57 -3.87
N GLY A 46 35.42 -142.52 -3.51
CA GLY A 46 36.86 -142.44 -3.70
C GLY A 46 37.32 -142.50 -5.16
N GLN A 47 36.41 -142.82 -6.08
CA GLN A 47 36.59 -142.75 -7.54
C GLN A 47 35.98 -141.44 -8.12
N ASN A 48 35.55 -140.52 -7.25
CA ASN A 48 34.90 -139.25 -7.58
C ASN A 48 33.58 -139.41 -8.37
N LYS A 49 32.87 -140.54 -8.19
CA LYS A 49 31.51 -140.73 -8.68
C LYS A 49 30.52 -140.17 -7.65
N LEU A 50 29.54 -139.39 -8.13
CA LEU A 50 28.46 -138.85 -7.30
C LEU A 50 27.56 -139.99 -6.79
N LEU A 51 27.28 -140.00 -5.49
CA LEU A 51 26.44 -140.98 -4.82
C LEU A 51 25.09 -140.39 -4.40
N GLN A 52 25.11 -139.18 -3.83
CA GLN A 52 23.92 -138.54 -3.29
C GLN A 52 24.03 -137.02 -3.45
N THR A 53 22.88 -136.40 -3.66
CA THR A 53 22.72 -134.95 -3.60
C THR A 53 21.55 -134.68 -2.66
N VAL A 54 21.80 -133.94 -1.58
CA VAL A 54 20.81 -133.60 -0.55
C VAL A 54 20.91 -132.11 -0.24
N LYS A 55 19.92 -131.56 0.45
CA LYS A 55 19.94 -130.17 0.90
C LYS A 55 20.02 -130.06 2.41
N ASN A 56 20.43 -128.91 2.94
CA ASN A 56 20.35 -128.69 4.38
C ASN A 56 18.91 -128.61 4.86
N LYS A 57 18.70 -128.95 6.13
CA LYS A 57 17.51 -128.55 6.87
C LYS A 57 17.70 -127.20 7.57
N ALA A 58 16.61 -126.59 8.03
CA ALA A 58 16.63 -125.34 8.79
C ALA A 58 17.42 -125.43 10.12
N ASP A 59 17.52 -126.62 10.72
CA ASP A 59 18.34 -126.89 11.91
C ASP A 59 19.84 -127.03 11.60
N GLY A 60 20.23 -126.92 10.33
CA GLY A 60 21.59 -127.08 9.86
C GLY A 60 22.02 -128.52 9.61
N THR A 61 21.17 -129.55 9.76
CA THR A 61 21.56 -130.93 9.41
C THR A 61 21.63 -131.14 7.89
N ILE A 62 22.59 -131.94 7.41
CA ILE A 62 22.69 -132.37 6.00
C ILE A 62 22.36 -133.87 5.93
N PRO A 63 21.12 -134.26 5.53
CA PRO A 63 20.57 -135.59 5.75
C PRO A 63 20.97 -136.58 4.63
N PHE A 64 22.26 -136.90 4.53
CA PHE A 64 22.71 -137.99 3.67
C PHE A 64 22.15 -139.34 4.16
N THR A 65 21.67 -140.15 3.22
CA THR A 65 21.31 -141.56 3.46
C THR A 65 22.54 -142.33 3.93
N ALA A 66 22.40 -143.14 4.99
CA ALA A 66 23.51 -143.89 5.56
C ALA A 66 24.19 -144.82 4.54
N LEU A 67 25.52 -144.82 4.53
CA LEU A 67 26.34 -145.64 3.63
C LEU A 67 26.39 -147.09 4.13
N LYS A 68 26.37 -148.05 3.20
CA LYS A 68 26.30 -149.49 3.50
C LYS A 68 27.65 -150.17 3.22
N PHE A 69 28.11 -151.02 4.14
CA PHE A 69 29.37 -151.76 4.00
C PHE A 69 29.21 -153.24 4.36
N THR A 70 29.76 -154.11 3.51
CA THR A 70 29.78 -155.58 3.66
C THR A 70 31.19 -156.16 3.69
N LYS A 71 32.22 -155.31 3.63
CA LYS A 71 33.64 -155.69 3.61
C LYS A 71 34.46 -154.73 4.45
N THR A 72 35.55 -155.24 5.02
CA THR A 72 36.59 -154.42 5.66
C THR A 72 37.35 -153.61 4.63
N GLY A 73 37.74 -152.38 4.97
CA GLY A 73 38.50 -151.52 4.07
C GLY A 73 38.62 -150.09 4.55
N LEU A 74 39.40 -149.30 3.82
CA LEU A 74 39.49 -147.86 3.99
C LEU A 74 38.74 -147.18 2.84
N TYR A 75 37.57 -146.62 3.15
CA TYR A 75 36.69 -145.99 2.19
C TYR A 75 36.81 -144.48 2.31
N ASN A 76 37.16 -143.83 1.21
CA ASN A 76 37.27 -142.37 1.15
C ASN A 76 36.08 -141.80 0.38
N TYR A 77 35.51 -140.72 0.89
CA TYR A 77 34.43 -139.96 0.29
C TYR A 77 34.76 -138.48 0.32
N LEU A 78 34.07 -137.71 -0.52
CA LEU A 78 34.24 -136.26 -0.61
C LEU A 78 32.86 -135.62 -0.63
N ILE A 79 32.56 -134.80 0.37
CA ILE A 79 31.35 -133.97 0.41
C ILE A 79 31.73 -132.58 -0.08
N LYS A 80 30.93 -132.03 -1.00
CA LYS A 80 31.05 -130.66 -1.51
C LYS A 80 29.76 -129.92 -1.24
N GLU A 81 29.85 -128.65 -0.87
CA GLU A 81 28.74 -127.74 -1.10
C GLU A 81 28.72 -127.37 -2.59
N LYS A 82 27.54 -127.46 -3.20
CA LYS A 82 27.33 -127.16 -4.61
C LYS A 82 27.27 -125.64 -4.78
N ALA A 83 28.00 -125.12 -5.77
CA ALA A 83 28.06 -123.68 -6.00
C ALA A 83 26.68 -123.13 -6.39
N GLY A 84 26.06 -122.37 -5.47
CA GLY A 84 24.76 -121.74 -5.68
C GLY A 84 24.85 -120.28 -6.14
N LYS A 85 23.68 -119.63 -6.21
CA LYS A 85 23.51 -118.23 -6.63
C LYS A 85 22.57 -117.45 -5.70
N VAL A 86 22.42 -117.87 -4.43
CA VAL A 86 21.57 -117.15 -3.47
C VAL A 86 22.14 -115.74 -3.27
N PRO A 87 21.38 -114.67 -3.58
CA PRO A 87 21.89 -113.30 -3.52
C PRO A 87 22.38 -112.92 -2.11
N GLY A 88 23.52 -112.23 -2.05
CA GLY A 88 24.13 -111.81 -0.80
C GLY A 88 24.83 -112.93 -0.01
N VAL A 89 24.91 -114.16 -0.52
CA VAL A 89 25.60 -115.28 0.16
C VAL A 89 26.98 -115.55 -0.44
N ASP A 90 28.01 -115.45 0.40
CA ASP A 90 29.33 -116.01 0.19
C ASP A 90 29.34 -117.50 0.60
N TYR A 91 29.68 -118.37 -0.35
CA TYR A 91 29.65 -119.82 -0.21
C TYR A 91 30.98 -120.41 0.31
N ASP A 92 30.89 -121.41 1.19
CA ASP A 92 32.02 -122.25 1.60
C ASP A 92 32.47 -123.16 0.46
N LYS A 93 33.68 -122.93 -0.05
CA LYS A 93 34.23 -123.67 -1.19
C LYS A 93 35.09 -124.86 -0.78
N GLN A 94 35.35 -125.06 0.51
CA GLN A 94 36.31 -126.06 0.99
C GLN A 94 35.60 -127.40 1.28
N PRO A 95 35.86 -128.46 0.49
CA PRO A 95 35.15 -129.72 0.63
C PRO A 95 35.59 -130.49 1.88
N ILE A 96 34.70 -131.36 2.37
CA ILE A 96 34.96 -132.23 3.51
C ILE A 96 35.32 -133.62 2.98
N ARG A 97 36.55 -134.07 3.24
CA ARG A 97 36.99 -135.45 3.01
C ARG A 97 36.55 -136.30 4.18
N VAL A 98 35.84 -137.38 3.90
CA VAL A 98 35.39 -138.35 4.90
C VAL A 98 36.12 -139.66 4.66
N THR A 99 36.90 -140.12 5.64
CA THR A 99 37.54 -141.43 5.60
C THR A 99 36.84 -142.34 6.61
N ILE A 100 36.21 -143.40 6.11
CA ILE A 100 35.56 -144.44 6.89
C ILE A 100 36.46 -145.68 6.87
N ARG A 101 36.99 -146.06 8.03
CA ARG A 101 37.73 -147.31 8.21
C ARG A 101 36.77 -148.35 8.74
N VAL A 102 36.43 -149.35 7.92
CA VAL A 102 35.63 -150.51 8.32
C VAL A 102 36.58 -151.64 8.69
N GLN A 103 36.46 -152.15 9.91
CA GLN A 103 37.24 -153.26 10.44
C GLN A 103 36.31 -154.39 10.86
N GLN A 104 36.84 -155.61 10.97
CA GLN A 104 36.13 -156.76 11.50
C GLN A 104 36.72 -157.07 12.88
N GLU A 105 35.86 -157.27 13.88
CA GLU A 105 36.27 -157.76 15.20
C GLU A 105 36.37 -159.28 15.22
N ASP A 106 36.95 -159.85 16.28
CA ASP A 106 37.23 -161.29 16.38
C ASP A 106 35.97 -162.18 16.38
N ASP A 107 34.80 -161.62 16.70
CA ASP A 107 33.48 -162.28 16.62
C ASP A 107 32.90 -162.31 15.18
N GLY A 108 33.55 -161.63 14.23
CA GLY A 108 33.14 -161.50 12.85
C GLY A 108 32.25 -160.29 12.55
N GLN A 109 31.89 -159.45 13.53
CA GLN A 109 31.12 -158.23 13.35
C GLN A 109 31.94 -157.13 12.69
N LEU A 110 31.30 -156.29 11.86
CA LEU A 110 31.95 -155.11 11.28
C LEU A 110 31.75 -153.90 12.19
N ILE A 111 32.83 -153.20 12.52
CA ILE A 111 32.82 -151.89 13.18
C ILE A 111 33.37 -150.83 12.24
N TYR A 112 33.10 -149.55 12.52
CA TYR A 112 33.63 -148.43 11.75
C TYR A 112 34.19 -147.32 12.64
N ASN A 113 35.23 -146.65 12.15
CA ASN A 113 35.64 -145.33 12.62
C ASN A 113 35.56 -144.35 11.45
N ILE A 114 35.11 -143.12 11.71
CA ILE A 114 34.86 -142.10 10.70
C ILE A 114 35.62 -140.81 11.05
N VAL A 115 36.44 -140.34 10.11
CA VAL A 115 37.25 -139.13 10.26
C VAL A 115 36.85 -138.12 9.19
N TYR A 116 36.55 -136.90 9.61
CA TYR A 116 36.15 -135.79 8.74
C TYR A 116 37.27 -134.75 8.70
N LEU A 117 37.89 -134.57 7.54
CA LEU A 117 38.98 -133.63 7.33
C LEU A 117 38.59 -132.59 6.28
N GLY A 118 38.75 -131.32 6.62
CA GLY A 118 38.66 -130.22 5.68
C GLY A 118 39.98 -129.48 5.56
N LEU A 119 39.92 -128.36 4.85
CA LEU A 119 40.92 -127.30 4.93
C LEU A 119 40.35 -126.14 5.73
N ASP A 120 41.23 -125.37 6.37
CA ASP A 120 40.90 -124.08 6.97
C ASP A 120 40.42 -123.06 5.92
N GLU A 121 39.95 -121.90 6.36
CA GLU A 121 39.48 -120.83 5.46
C GLU A 121 40.55 -120.38 4.46
N SER A 122 41.84 -120.49 4.83
CA SER A 122 42.97 -120.19 3.94
C SER A 122 43.17 -121.22 2.82
N GLY A 123 42.54 -122.40 2.92
CA GLY A 123 42.67 -123.51 1.97
C GLY A 123 44.02 -124.22 2.02
N LYS A 124 44.78 -124.10 3.11
CA LYS A 124 46.17 -124.61 3.19
C LYS A 124 46.37 -125.63 4.30
N ASN A 125 45.73 -125.45 5.46
CA ASN A 125 45.96 -126.29 6.63
C ASN A 125 44.85 -127.34 6.75
N LYS A 126 45.23 -128.62 6.96
CA LYS A 126 44.27 -129.69 7.24
C LYS A 126 43.71 -129.54 8.64
N ILE A 127 42.39 -129.55 8.77
CA ILE A 127 41.66 -129.44 10.05
C ILE A 127 40.59 -130.52 10.15
N SER A 128 40.10 -130.81 11.36
CA SER A 128 38.81 -131.47 11.49
C SER A 128 37.71 -130.53 11.00
N LYS A 129 36.85 -130.98 10.08
CA LYS A 129 35.76 -130.16 9.52
C LYS A 129 34.51 -131.01 9.33
N GLN A 130 33.46 -130.71 10.09
CA GLN A 130 32.15 -131.35 10.02
C GLN A 130 31.02 -130.38 9.68
N SER A 131 31.34 -129.13 9.31
CA SER A 131 30.36 -128.12 8.95
C SER A 131 30.81 -127.31 7.74
N PHE A 132 29.88 -126.90 6.89
CA PHE A 132 30.08 -125.85 5.90
C PHE A 132 29.50 -124.54 6.42
N THR A 133 30.21 -123.42 6.33
CA THR A 133 29.73 -122.13 6.86
C THR A 133 29.65 -121.08 5.76
N ASN A 134 28.42 -120.68 5.40
CA ASN A 134 28.19 -119.55 4.50
C ASN A 134 28.10 -118.24 5.29
N LYS A 135 28.32 -117.12 4.59
CA LYS A 135 28.10 -115.78 5.13
C LYS A 135 27.12 -115.01 4.25
N TYR A 136 26.06 -114.50 4.85
CA TYR A 136 25.10 -113.60 4.21
C TYR A 136 25.42 -112.14 4.53
N THR A 137 25.29 -111.25 3.56
CA THR A 137 25.40 -109.80 3.72
C THR A 137 24.50 -109.10 2.71
N ALA A 138 23.59 -108.26 3.19
CA ALA A 138 22.72 -107.45 2.35
C ALA A 138 23.42 -106.17 1.88
N LYS A 139 23.21 -105.79 0.63
CA LYS A 139 23.68 -104.50 0.08
C LYS A 139 22.84 -103.35 0.67
N GLY A 140 23.51 -102.26 1.01
CA GLY A 140 22.87 -101.06 1.56
C GLY A 140 21.87 -100.38 0.62
N ILE A 141 21.09 -99.46 1.18
CA ILE A 141 20.01 -98.73 0.50
C ILE A 141 20.09 -97.22 0.83
N ASP A 142 19.60 -96.41 -0.09
CA ASP A 142 19.57 -94.95 0.01
C ASP A 142 18.11 -94.48 0.17
N ALA A 143 17.84 -93.54 1.09
CA ALA A 143 16.53 -92.89 1.24
C ALA A 143 16.63 -91.38 1.02
N THR A 144 15.67 -90.81 0.29
CA THR A 144 15.60 -89.38 -0.04
C THR A 144 14.42 -88.70 0.63
N PHE A 145 14.59 -87.44 1.01
CA PHE A 145 13.56 -86.63 1.66
C PHE A 145 13.20 -85.43 0.80
N SER A 146 11.94 -85.03 0.83
CA SER A 146 11.46 -83.83 0.15
C SER A 146 10.34 -83.17 0.92
N VAL A 147 10.33 -81.84 0.96
CA VAL A 147 9.23 -81.04 1.48
C VAL A 147 8.88 -79.93 0.48
N THR A 148 7.70 -79.35 0.61
CA THR A 148 7.20 -78.28 -0.26
C THR A 148 7.06 -76.99 0.53
N LYS A 149 7.57 -75.90 -0.02
CA LYS A 149 7.41 -74.55 0.49
C LYS A 149 6.32 -73.82 -0.29
N LYS A 150 5.37 -73.23 0.42
CA LYS A 150 4.41 -72.27 -0.11
C LYS A 150 4.62 -70.90 0.54
N LEU A 151 4.43 -69.85 -0.26
CA LEU A 151 4.39 -68.46 0.18
C LEU A 151 3.07 -67.84 -0.29
N ALA A 152 2.27 -67.34 0.65
CA ALA A 152 1.11 -66.51 0.35
C ALA A 152 1.49 -65.03 0.43
N GLY A 153 0.83 -64.17 -0.36
CA GLY A 153 1.06 -62.71 -0.36
C GLY A 153 1.97 -62.21 -1.49
N ARG A 154 2.95 -63.01 -1.95
CA ARG A 154 3.71 -62.77 -3.19
C ARG A 154 4.26 -64.05 -3.78
N ALA A 155 4.80 -63.97 -5.00
CA ALA A 155 5.53 -65.07 -5.62
C ALA A 155 6.75 -65.49 -4.77
N LEU A 156 6.96 -66.81 -4.69
CA LEU A 156 8.11 -67.45 -4.09
C LEU A 156 9.33 -67.32 -5.01
N LYS A 157 10.51 -67.02 -4.46
CA LYS A 157 11.76 -66.96 -5.21
C LYS A 157 12.60 -68.23 -5.03
N ASP A 158 13.38 -68.56 -6.06
CA ASP A 158 14.37 -69.63 -6.02
C ASP A 158 15.41 -69.36 -4.91
N GLY A 159 15.66 -70.33 -4.04
CA GLY A 159 16.65 -70.21 -2.97
C GLY A 159 16.26 -69.29 -1.79
N GLU A 160 14.99 -68.90 -1.67
CA GLU A 160 14.53 -67.88 -0.70
C GLU A 160 14.51 -68.37 0.76
N PHE A 161 13.92 -69.54 1.01
CA PHE A 161 13.81 -70.15 2.33
C PHE A 161 14.75 -71.35 2.47
N SER A 162 15.26 -71.56 3.70
CA SER A 162 16.21 -72.61 4.02
C SER A 162 15.62 -73.59 5.02
N PHE A 163 15.92 -74.88 4.88
CA PHE A 163 15.35 -75.98 5.67
C PHE A 163 16.48 -76.87 6.16
N GLU A 164 16.43 -77.22 7.44
CA GLU A 164 17.41 -78.07 8.10
C GLU A 164 16.82 -79.46 8.33
N LEU A 165 17.55 -80.50 7.92
CA LEU A 165 17.26 -81.91 8.24
C LEU A 165 18.20 -82.36 9.36
N LYS A 166 17.63 -82.90 10.44
CA LYS A 166 18.35 -83.41 11.62
C LYS A 166 17.87 -84.81 11.96
N GLU A 167 18.68 -85.58 12.67
CA GLU A 167 18.21 -86.82 13.30
C GLU A 167 17.34 -86.46 14.52
N ASP A 168 16.24 -87.19 14.74
CA ASP A 168 15.24 -86.86 15.77
C ASP A 168 15.89 -86.85 17.17
N GLY A 169 15.68 -85.77 17.92
CA GLY A 169 16.33 -85.53 19.22
C GLY A 169 17.80 -85.11 19.19
N LYS A 170 18.47 -84.99 18.03
CA LYS A 170 19.85 -84.49 17.91
C LYS A 170 19.90 -83.03 17.45
N ALA A 171 20.87 -82.27 17.97
CA ALA A 171 21.05 -80.87 17.61
C ALA A 171 21.74 -80.67 16.24
N ASP A 172 22.56 -81.64 15.83
CA ASP A 172 23.40 -81.56 14.63
C ASP A 172 22.56 -81.54 13.35
N VAL A 173 22.88 -80.58 12.48
CA VAL A 173 22.25 -80.45 11.16
C VAL A 173 22.96 -81.37 10.19
N LEU A 174 22.24 -82.36 9.66
CA LEU A 174 22.77 -83.28 8.65
C LEU A 174 22.85 -82.61 7.27
N GLN A 175 21.83 -81.83 6.93
CA GLN A 175 21.75 -81.10 5.67
C GLN A 175 20.98 -79.80 5.83
N THR A 176 21.42 -78.76 5.10
CA THR A 176 20.64 -77.55 4.86
C THR A 176 20.35 -77.44 3.37
N LYS A 177 19.07 -77.32 3.01
CA LYS A 177 18.62 -77.18 1.61
C LYS A 177 17.70 -75.97 1.49
N LYS A 178 17.49 -75.51 0.27
CA LYS A 178 16.61 -74.37 -0.03
C LYS A 178 15.48 -74.81 -0.96
N ASN A 179 14.41 -74.04 -1.02
CA ASN A 179 13.36 -74.25 -2.01
C ASN A 179 13.83 -73.86 -3.42
N ASP A 180 13.29 -74.51 -4.44
CA ASP A 180 13.30 -74.01 -5.82
C ASP A 180 12.10 -73.08 -6.10
N LYS A 181 11.99 -72.62 -7.34
CA LYS A 181 10.91 -71.75 -7.89
C LYS A 181 9.50 -72.30 -7.62
N ASP A 182 9.34 -73.61 -7.72
CA ASP A 182 8.06 -74.31 -7.55
C ASP A 182 7.80 -74.67 -6.08
N GLY A 183 8.75 -74.34 -5.20
CA GLY A 183 8.69 -74.56 -3.77
C GLY A 183 9.25 -75.90 -3.32
N LYS A 184 9.74 -76.77 -4.22
CA LYS A 184 10.28 -78.06 -3.81
C LYS A 184 11.62 -77.88 -3.10
N VAL A 185 11.78 -78.56 -1.97
CA VAL A 185 13.02 -78.68 -1.21
C VAL A 185 13.43 -80.14 -1.28
N GLN A 186 14.51 -80.44 -2.00
CA GLN A 186 15.04 -81.80 -2.14
C GLN A 186 16.30 -81.98 -1.28
N PHE A 187 16.28 -82.96 -0.39
CA PHE A 187 17.46 -83.39 0.36
C PHE A 187 18.23 -84.47 -0.41
N ASP A 188 19.55 -84.50 -0.18
CA ASP A 188 20.44 -85.54 -0.69
C ASP A 188 20.13 -86.87 0.03
N ALA A 189 20.44 -87.99 -0.61
CA ALA A 189 20.12 -89.29 -0.06
C ALA A 189 20.96 -89.64 1.19
N ILE A 190 20.31 -90.17 2.23
CA ILE A 190 20.98 -90.78 3.39
C ILE A 190 21.11 -92.29 3.14
N LYS A 191 22.29 -92.84 3.42
CA LYS A 191 22.64 -94.25 3.15
C LYS A 191 22.54 -95.10 4.42
N TYR A 192 22.01 -96.32 4.27
CA TYR A 192 21.84 -97.28 5.35
C TYR A 192 22.50 -98.61 4.99
N SER A 193 23.31 -99.13 5.91
CA SER A 193 24.04 -100.40 5.79
C SER A 193 23.56 -101.50 6.72
N ALA A 194 22.54 -101.22 7.55
CA ALA A 194 21.95 -102.15 8.51
C ALA A 194 20.43 -101.95 8.57
N VAL A 195 19.71 -102.96 9.07
CA VAL A 195 18.27 -102.87 9.35
C VAL A 195 18.03 -102.02 10.60
N GLY A 196 16.91 -101.29 10.62
CA GLY A 196 16.57 -100.42 11.75
C GLY A 196 15.49 -99.40 11.42
N THR A 197 15.00 -98.72 12.45
CA THR A 197 14.07 -97.59 12.33
C THR A 197 14.80 -96.31 12.67
N HIS A 198 14.93 -95.41 11.70
CA HIS A 198 15.58 -94.12 11.87
C HIS A 198 14.54 -93.01 11.87
N ARG A 199 14.75 -91.97 12.69
CA ARG A 199 13.81 -90.85 12.84
C ARG A 199 14.56 -89.55 12.55
N TYR A 200 13.90 -88.64 11.85
CA TYR A 200 14.43 -87.36 11.42
C TYR A 200 13.43 -86.24 11.67
N THR A 201 13.93 -85.02 11.82
CA THR A 201 13.13 -83.79 11.86
C THR A 201 13.55 -82.86 10.74
N ILE A 202 12.57 -82.25 10.08
CA ILE A 202 12.79 -81.16 9.13
C ILE A 202 12.16 -79.90 9.71
N THR A 203 12.93 -78.82 9.75
CA THR A 203 12.49 -77.50 10.25
C THR A 203 12.86 -76.40 9.26
N GLU A 204 11.98 -75.42 9.08
CA GLU A 204 12.34 -74.18 8.37
C GLU A 204 13.26 -73.32 9.25
N LYS A 205 14.30 -72.75 8.64
CA LYS A 205 15.20 -71.80 9.29
C LYS A 205 14.66 -70.38 9.10
N ASN A 206 14.29 -69.73 10.20
CA ASN A 206 13.99 -68.31 10.18
C ASN A 206 15.29 -67.51 9.91
N THR A 207 15.36 -66.87 8.74
CA THR A 207 16.50 -66.04 8.30
C THR A 207 16.27 -64.55 8.52
N GLY A 208 15.16 -64.15 9.15
CA GLY A 208 14.85 -62.74 9.45
C GLY A 208 14.42 -61.92 8.23
N LEU A 209 13.92 -62.55 7.15
CA LEU A 209 13.42 -61.80 6.00
C LEU A 209 12.17 -60.99 6.41
N GLY A 210 12.25 -59.67 6.27
CA GLY A 210 11.18 -58.77 6.66
C GLY A 210 9.88 -59.00 5.87
N GLY A 211 8.75 -58.71 6.51
CA GLY A 211 7.41 -58.98 5.97
C GLY A 211 6.98 -60.45 5.95
N VAL A 212 7.88 -61.40 6.25
CA VAL A 212 7.56 -62.83 6.27
C VAL A 212 7.16 -63.31 7.66
N THR A 213 5.99 -63.95 7.78
CA THR A 213 5.69 -64.84 8.91
C THR A 213 6.16 -66.25 8.54
N TYR A 214 7.12 -66.78 9.30
CA TYR A 214 7.71 -68.09 9.08
C TYR A 214 6.87 -69.22 9.70
N ASP A 215 6.78 -70.36 9.02
CA ASP A 215 6.15 -71.57 9.54
C ASP A 215 7.06 -72.21 10.61
N THR A 216 6.56 -72.34 11.83
CA THR A 216 7.29 -72.88 12.98
C THR A 216 7.11 -74.40 13.15
N LYS A 217 6.40 -75.05 12.22
CA LYS A 217 6.19 -76.50 12.20
C LYS A 217 7.52 -77.26 12.20
N THR A 218 7.51 -78.43 12.85
CA THR A 218 8.54 -79.45 12.69
C THR A 218 7.91 -80.66 12.03
N ILE A 219 8.43 -81.07 10.86
CA ILE A 219 7.95 -82.26 10.15
C ILE A 219 8.82 -83.43 10.58
N LYS A 220 8.23 -84.43 11.24
CA LYS A 220 8.93 -85.66 11.60
C LYS A 220 8.83 -86.68 10.48
N VAL A 221 9.94 -87.37 10.22
CA VAL A 221 10.05 -88.40 9.19
C VAL A 221 10.61 -89.67 9.81
N THR A 222 9.99 -90.81 9.52
CA THR A 222 10.50 -92.13 9.91
C THR A 222 10.99 -92.86 8.66
N VAL A 223 12.15 -93.51 8.75
CA VAL A 223 12.69 -94.41 7.73
C VAL A 223 12.80 -95.80 8.33
N GLU A 224 11.97 -96.72 7.84
CA GLU A 224 12.02 -98.14 8.20
C GLU A 224 12.91 -98.85 7.18
N VAL A 225 14.06 -99.36 7.62
CA VAL A 225 15.02 -100.11 6.79
C VAL A 225 14.92 -101.60 7.15
N THR A 226 14.49 -102.41 6.18
CA THR A 226 14.33 -103.86 6.33
C THR A 226 15.17 -104.60 5.31
N ASP A 227 15.53 -105.85 5.61
CA ASP A 227 16.11 -106.75 4.62
C ASP A 227 14.97 -107.45 3.86
N ASN A 228 15.06 -107.45 2.52
CA ASN A 228 14.10 -108.16 1.68
C ASN A 228 14.37 -109.68 1.56
N GLY A 229 15.41 -110.17 2.24
CA GLY A 229 15.84 -111.58 2.25
C GLY A 229 16.55 -112.02 0.96
N LYS A 230 16.80 -111.09 0.04
CA LYS A 230 17.39 -111.31 -1.30
C LYS A 230 18.68 -110.50 -1.47
N GLY A 231 19.43 -110.30 -0.38
CA GLY A 231 20.74 -109.65 -0.39
C GLY A 231 20.70 -108.13 -0.60
N GLN A 232 19.56 -107.47 -0.35
CA GLN A 232 19.38 -106.04 -0.59
C GLN A 232 18.45 -105.43 0.47
N LEU A 233 18.93 -104.41 1.18
CA LEU A 233 18.07 -103.63 2.07
C LEU A 233 17.04 -102.83 1.25
N VAL A 234 15.87 -102.63 1.82
CA VAL A 234 14.80 -101.76 1.29
C VAL A 234 14.39 -100.77 2.37
N SER A 235 14.01 -99.55 1.96
CA SER A 235 13.64 -98.47 2.88
C SER A 235 12.24 -97.94 2.58
N LYS A 236 11.44 -97.73 3.62
CA LYS A 236 10.14 -97.05 3.53
C LYS A 236 10.20 -95.75 4.32
N VAL A 237 9.97 -94.63 3.63
CA VAL A 237 9.93 -93.29 4.24
C VAL A 237 8.47 -92.92 4.52
N THR A 238 8.18 -92.49 5.74
CA THR A 238 6.85 -92.02 6.17
C THR A 238 6.97 -90.67 6.86
N TYR A 239 6.08 -89.74 6.51
CA TYR A 239 5.99 -88.41 7.13
C TYR A 239 4.85 -88.41 8.14
N GLU A 240 5.10 -87.84 9.33
CA GLU A 240 4.07 -87.71 10.36
C GLU A 240 2.87 -86.90 9.82
N ASN A 241 1.66 -87.40 10.05
CA ASN A 241 0.40 -86.82 9.53
C ASN A 241 0.28 -86.69 7.99
N ASN A 242 1.19 -87.30 7.21
CA ASN A 242 1.31 -87.13 5.75
C ASN A 242 1.50 -85.66 5.29
N ASP A 243 1.88 -84.75 6.19
CA ASP A 243 2.12 -83.35 5.84
C ASP A 243 3.61 -83.14 5.50
N GLN A 244 3.85 -82.61 4.30
CA GLN A 244 5.17 -82.27 3.77
C GLN A 244 5.28 -80.78 3.44
N THR A 245 4.35 -79.93 3.91
CA THR A 245 4.25 -78.52 3.49
C THR A 245 4.58 -77.54 4.61
N PHE A 246 5.47 -76.60 4.32
CA PHE A 246 5.68 -75.37 5.10
C PHE A 246 5.00 -74.19 4.42
N ASN A 247 4.24 -73.37 5.14
CA ASN A 247 3.45 -72.26 4.58
C ASN A 247 3.83 -70.93 5.25
N ASN A 248 4.51 -70.05 4.51
CA ASN A 248 4.76 -68.68 4.96
C ASN A 248 3.68 -67.73 4.42
N THR A 249 3.47 -66.63 5.12
CA THR A 249 2.75 -65.46 4.60
C THR A 249 3.71 -64.28 4.45
N TYR A 250 3.47 -63.44 3.45
CA TYR A 250 4.18 -62.18 3.22
C TYR A 250 3.19 -61.01 3.26
N SER A 251 3.54 -59.95 3.99
CA SER A 251 2.84 -58.68 3.97
C SER A 251 3.81 -57.52 4.15
N SER A 252 3.51 -56.41 3.50
CA SER A 252 4.34 -55.20 3.53
C SER A 252 3.65 -54.10 4.34
N GLN A 253 4.43 -53.38 5.14
CA GLN A 253 3.94 -52.21 5.86
C GLN A 253 3.62 -51.07 4.89
N LYS A 254 2.60 -50.28 5.23
CA LYS A 254 2.21 -49.10 4.46
C LYS A 254 3.36 -48.08 4.39
N VAL A 255 3.30 -47.20 3.40
CA VAL A 255 4.21 -46.07 3.25
C VAL A 255 3.42 -44.80 3.06
N SER A 256 3.91 -43.69 3.58
CA SER A 256 3.29 -42.38 3.39
C SER A 256 4.16 -41.53 2.43
N ALA A 257 3.53 -40.75 1.56
CA ALA A 257 4.23 -39.76 0.72
C ALA A 257 3.56 -38.40 0.82
N GLN A 258 4.38 -37.34 0.86
CA GLN A 258 3.92 -35.95 0.90
C GLN A 258 4.09 -35.30 -0.47
N LEU A 259 3.11 -34.46 -0.83
CA LEU A 259 3.14 -33.65 -2.04
C LEU A 259 3.26 -32.18 -1.66
N GLY A 260 4.05 -31.42 -2.40
CA GLY A 260 4.12 -29.96 -2.27
C GLY A 260 4.39 -29.27 -3.60
N VAL A 261 4.08 -27.98 -3.66
CA VAL A 261 4.37 -27.07 -4.78
C VAL A 261 4.84 -25.73 -4.22
N THR A 262 5.37 -24.87 -5.08
CA THR A 262 5.76 -23.50 -4.72
C THR A 262 4.74 -22.50 -5.25
N LYS A 263 4.49 -21.44 -4.48
CA LYS A 263 3.68 -20.29 -4.83
C LYS A 263 4.55 -19.05 -4.88
N GLU A 264 4.54 -18.36 -6.01
CA GLU A 264 5.12 -17.03 -6.17
C GLU A 264 4.05 -15.98 -6.50
N LEU A 265 4.28 -14.75 -6.02
CA LEU A 265 3.52 -13.56 -6.35
C LEU A 265 4.49 -12.45 -6.79
N THR A 266 4.26 -11.89 -7.96
CA THR A 266 4.98 -10.71 -8.47
C THR A 266 4.11 -9.47 -8.30
N GLY A 267 4.71 -8.31 -7.97
CA GLY A 267 4.00 -7.03 -7.85
C GLY A 267 3.77 -6.56 -6.41
N ARG A 268 3.69 -7.48 -5.45
CA ARG A 268 3.82 -7.22 -4.00
C ARG A 268 4.33 -8.45 -3.27
N ALA A 269 4.60 -8.31 -1.96
CA ALA A 269 4.91 -9.44 -1.10
C ALA A 269 3.73 -10.44 -1.04
N LEU A 270 4.08 -11.73 -0.99
CA LEU A 270 3.16 -12.84 -0.74
C LEU A 270 2.82 -12.91 0.75
N ASN A 271 1.53 -13.01 1.09
CA ASN A 271 1.10 -13.19 2.47
C ASN A 271 0.91 -14.67 2.81
N ASP A 272 1.03 -14.99 4.11
CA ASP A 272 0.65 -16.31 4.65
C ASP A 272 -0.85 -16.57 4.44
N GLN A 273 -1.22 -17.81 4.11
CA GLN A 273 -2.61 -18.26 3.97
C GLN A 273 -3.44 -17.51 2.89
N GLU A 274 -2.79 -16.90 1.89
CA GLU A 274 -3.39 -16.00 0.91
C GLU A 274 -4.09 -16.73 -0.27
N PHE A 275 -3.39 -17.70 -0.87
CA PHE A 275 -3.86 -18.51 -1.99
C PHE A 275 -4.17 -19.94 -1.55
N GLU A 276 -5.26 -20.51 -2.07
CA GLU A 276 -5.75 -21.86 -1.76
C GLU A 276 -5.47 -22.82 -2.93
N PHE A 277 -5.09 -24.05 -2.61
CA PHE A 277 -4.70 -25.09 -3.55
C PHE A 277 -5.46 -26.37 -3.27
N GLU A 278 -5.93 -27.02 -4.33
CA GLU A 278 -6.68 -28.26 -4.27
C GLU A 278 -5.84 -29.41 -4.82
N LEU A 279 -5.71 -30.48 -4.05
CA LEU A 279 -5.13 -31.75 -4.50
C LEU A 279 -6.26 -32.67 -4.96
N VAL A 280 -6.34 -32.91 -6.26
CA VAL A 280 -7.41 -33.69 -6.90
C VAL A 280 -6.90 -35.10 -7.22
N GLY A 281 -7.72 -36.13 -6.96
CA GLY A 281 -7.42 -37.51 -7.33
C GLY A 281 -7.64 -37.80 -8.82
N SER A 282 -7.29 -39.01 -9.27
CA SER A 282 -7.52 -39.46 -10.66
C SER A 282 -9.01 -39.68 -11.00
N ASP A 283 -9.89 -39.54 -10.01
CA ASP A 283 -11.35 -39.62 -10.06
C ASP A 283 -12.02 -38.24 -10.00
N ASP A 284 -11.27 -37.17 -10.29
CA ASP A 284 -11.66 -35.75 -10.27
C ASP A 284 -12.20 -35.21 -8.92
N ASN A 285 -12.16 -36.03 -7.87
CA ASN A 285 -12.58 -35.66 -6.52
C ASN A 285 -11.42 -34.99 -5.76
N VAL A 286 -11.69 -33.83 -5.16
CA VAL A 286 -10.76 -33.15 -4.24
C VAL A 286 -10.46 -34.04 -3.04
N ARG A 287 -9.17 -34.21 -2.72
CA ARG A 287 -8.67 -35.02 -1.60
C ARG A 287 -8.29 -34.17 -0.41
N GLN A 288 -7.67 -33.03 -0.66
CA GLN A 288 -7.21 -32.08 0.33
C GLN A 288 -7.27 -30.67 -0.25
N THR A 289 -7.53 -29.69 0.60
CA THR A 289 -7.26 -28.28 0.29
C THR A 289 -6.26 -27.75 1.32
N THR A 290 -5.33 -26.92 0.86
CA THR A 290 -4.33 -26.27 1.71
C THR A 290 -4.04 -24.88 1.15
N LYS A 291 -3.17 -24.12 1.80
CA LYS A 291 -2.81 -22.76 1.42
C LYS A 291 -1.30 -22.57 1.42
N ASN A 292 -0.82 -21.47 0.83
CA ASN A 292 0.60 -21.15 0.85
C ASN A 292 1.07 -20.65 2.23
N ALA A 293 2.28 -21.03 2.61
CA ALA A 293 3.05 -20.33 3.62
C ALA A 293 3.58 -18.98 3.09
N ALA A 294 3.99 -18.08 4.00
CA ALA A 294 4.61 -16.79 3.66
C ALA A 294 5.87 -16.90 2.78
N ASP A 295 6.60 -18.01 2.84
CA ASP A 295 7.77 -18.29 1.98
C ASP A 295 7.42 -18.93 0.62
N GLY A 296 6.13 -19.06 0.32
CA GLY A 296 5.62 -19.66 -0.90
C GLY A 296 5.45 -21.17 -0.87
N ARG A 297 5.89 -21.90 0.17
CA ARG A 297 5.66 -23.35 0.20
C ARG A 297 4.17 -23.68 0.35
N VAL A 298 3.67 -24.55 -0.51
CA VAL A 298 2.34 -25.17 -0.43
C VAL A 298 2.57 -26.64 -0.14
N THR A 299 2.12 -27.14 0.99
CA THR A 299 2.37 -28.51 1.43
C THR A 299 1.06 -29.18 1.81
N PHE A 300 0.84 -30.38 1.25
CA PHE A 300 -0.30 -31.24 1.52
C PHE A 300 0.03 -32.22 2.66
N ASP A 301 -0.98 -32.73 3.35
CA ASP A 301 -0.81 -33.79 4.33
C ASP A 301 -0.34 -35.09 3.66
N ALA A 302 0.48 -35.87 4.37
CA ALA A 302 1.01 -37.12 3.84
C ALA A 302 -0.11 -38.14 3.57
N ILE A 303 -0.07 -38.76 2.39
CA ILE A 303 -1.04 -39.78 1.96
C ILE A 303 -0.47 -41.16 2.22
N ASP A 304 -1.25 -42.03 2.88
CA ASP A 304 -0.91 -43.42 3.12
C ASP A 304 -1.23 -44.34 1.93
N TYR A 305 -0.27 -45.17 1.56
CA TYR A 305 -0.39 -46.18 0.51
C TYR A 305 -0.22 -47.59 1.09
N THR A 306 -1.25 -48.42 0.90
CA THR A 306 -1.32 -49.81 1.42
C THR A 306 -1.15 -50.87 0.34
N LYS A 307 -0.94 -50.46 -0.92
CA LYS A 307 -0.80 -51.35 -2.09
C LYS A 307 0.26 -50.81 -3.02
N VAL A 308 0.92 -51.71 -3.75
CA VAL A 308 1.75 -51.33 -4.90
C VAL A 308 0.90 -50.77 -6.04
N GLY A 309 1.42 -49.79 -6.76
CA GLY A 309 0.70 -49.13 -7.85
C GLY A 309 1.31 -47.80 -8.24
N THR A 310 0.69 -47.16 -9.23
CA THR A 310 1.00 -45.79 -9.64
C THR A 310 -0.23 -44.94 -9.40
N TYR A 311 -0.09 -43.88 -8.61
CA TYR A 311 -1.18 -43.00 -8.19
C TYR A 311 -0.96 -41.62 -8.81
N HIS A 312 -1.98 -41.08 -9.47
CA HIS A 312 -1.90 -39.80 -10.16
C HIS A 312 -2.78 -38.75 -9.47
N TYR A 313 -2.22 -37.56 -9.30
CA TYR A 313 -2.89 -36.42 -8.68
C TYR A 313 -2.72 -35.18 -9.56
N THR A 314 -3.69 -34.29 -9.49
CA THR A 314 -3.64 -32.98 -10.14
C THR A 314 -3.75 -31.91 -9.07
N ILE A 315 -2.75 -31.03 -8.99
CA ILE A 315 -2.74 -29.88 -8.08
C ILE A 315 -3.21 -28.67 -8.87
N LYS A 316 -4.17 -27.93 -8.31
CA LYS A 316 -4.75 -26.73 -8.92
C LYS A 316 -4.70 -25.57 -7.93
N GLU A 317 -4.44 -24.36 -8.42
CA GLU A 317 -4.71 -23.14 -7.66
C GLU A 317 -6.18 -22.76 -7.79
N LYS A 318 -6.77 -22.32 -6.69
CA LYS A 318 -8.15 -21.86 -6.62
C LYS A 318 -8.21 -20.35 -6.76
N ASP A 319 -8.95 -19.89 -7.78
CA ASP A 319 -9.28 -18.48 -7.91
C ASP A 319 -10.29 -18.09 -6.82
N ASN A 320 -9.80 -17.47 -5.75
CA ASN A 320 -10.60 -16.94 -4.64
C ASN A 320 -11.01 -15.47 -4.85
N GLY A 321 -10.84 -14.92 -6.06
CA GLY A 321 -11.36 -13.61 -6.44
C GLY A 321 -10.70 -12.41 -5.75
N LEU A 322 -9.44 -12.54 -5.31
CA LEU A 322 -8.69 -11.43 -4.71
C LEU A 322 -8.40 -10.37 -5.78
N GLY A 323 -8.94 -9.17 -5.57
CA GLY A 323 -8.80 -8.08 -6.54
C GLY A 323 -7.35 -7.72 -6.81
N GLY A 324 -7.07 -7.31 -8.05
CA GLY A 324 -5.72 -7.00 -8.52
C GLY A 324 -4.84 -8.23 -8.82
N VAL A 325 -5.25 -9.44 -8.44
CA VAL A 325 -4.49 -10.67 -8.75
C VAL A 325 -4.91 -11.25 -10.11
N THR A 326 -3.93 -11.64 -10.91
CA THR A 326 -4.10 -12.57 -12.03
C THR A 326 -3.60 -13.95 -11.61
N TYR A 327 -4.50 -14.94 -11.61
CA TYR A 327 -4.25 -16.30 -11.13
C TYR A 327 -3.61 -17.20 -12.18
N ASP A 328 -2.73 -18.10 -11.74
CA ASP A 328 -2.06 -19.07 -12.59
C ASP A 328 -2.97 -20.27 -12.86
N LYS A 329 -3.56 -20.32 -14.05
CA LYS A 329 -4.52 -21.36 -14.47
C LYS A 329 -3.87 -22.70 -14.86
N LYS A 330 -2.61 -22.93 -14.50
CA LYS A 330 -1.94 -24.22 -14.71
C LYS A 330 -2.58 -25.30 -13.84
N GLU A 331 -2.40 -26.53 -14.27
CA GLU A 331 -2.60 -27.71 -13.44
C GLU A 331 -1.26 -28.45 -13.38
N ILE A 332 -0.81 -28.82 -12.18
CA ILE A 332 0.46 -29.52 -11.99
C ILE A 332 0.15 -30.98 -11.67
N LYS A 333 0.66 -31.91 -12.49
CA LYS A 333 0.39 -33.34 -12.32
C LYS A 333 1.49 -33.98 -11.49
N ALA A 334 1.12 -34.57 -10.36
CA ALA A 334 1.99 -35.35 -9.51
C ALA A 334 1.72 -36.84 -9.71
N THR A 335 2.78 -37.66 -9.73
CA THR A 335 2.70 -39.12 -9.80
C THR A 335 3.48 -39.72 -8.66
N VAL A 336 2.79 -40.52 -7.84
CA VAL A 336 3.39 -41.30 -6.74
C VAL A 336 3.44 -42.77 -7.16
N LYS A 337 4.66 -43.28 -7.35
CA LYS A 337 4.90 -44.68 -7.70
C LYS A 337 5.24 -45.45 -6.43
N VAL A 338 4.41 -46.43 -6.08
CA VAL A 338 4.55 -47.26 -4.88
C VAL A 338 5.02 -48.66 -5.28
N THR A 339 6.19 -49.04 -4.80
CA THR A 339 6.83 -50.34 -5.02
C THR A 339 7.04 -51.09 -3.71
N ASP A 340 7.15 -52.41 -3.79
CA ASP A 340 7.52 -53.26 -2.65
C ASP A 340 9.04 -53.48 -2.66
N ASP A 341 9.71 -53.30 -1.52
CA ASP A 341 11.17 -53.48 -1.41
C ASP A 341 11.61 -54.95 -1.35
N GLY A 342 10.66 -55.88 -1.17
CA GLY A 342 10.89 -57.31 -1.00
C GLY A 342 11.23 -57.76 0.42
N ASN A 343 11.37 -56.81 1.37
CA ASN A 343 11.67 -57.03 2.78
C ASN A 343 10.54 -56.53 3.70
N GLY A 344 9.31 -56.45 3.19
CA GLY A 344 8.12 -56.11 3.97
C GLY A 344 7.88 -54.62 4.16
N GLN A 345 8.46 -53.75 3.34
CA GLN A 345 8.20 -52.30 3.38
C GLN A 345 7.82 -51.78 1.99
N LEU A 346 6.70 -51.05 1.90
CA LEU A 346 6.41 -50.28 0.70
C LEU A 346 7.31 -49.03 0.63
N VAL A 347 7.69 -48.64 -0.59
CA VAL A 347 8.50 -47.45 -0.89
C VAL A 347 7.73 -46.61 -1.90
N ALA A 348 7.60 -45.31 -1.63
CA ALA A 348 6.92 -44.36 -2.51
C ALA A 348 7.92 -43.37 -3.13
N GLN A 349 7.86 -43.21 -4.46
CA GLN A 349 8.61 -42.21 -5.21
C GLN A 349 7.65 -41.17 -5.77
N VAL A 350 7.83 -39.91 -5.35
CA VAL A 350 7.09 -38.75 -5.88
C VAL A 350 7.81 -38.21 -7.13
N SER A 351 7.02 -37.81 -8.12
CA SER A 351 7.48 -37.15 -9.35
C SER A 351 6.41 -36.15 -9.84
N TYR A 352 6.83 -35.16 -10.62
CA TYR A 352 5.96 -34.11 -11.17
C TYR A 352 6.15 -34.01 -12.69
N ASP A 353 5.15 -33.50 -13.40
CA ASP A 353 5.20 -33.21 -14.84
C ASP A 353 6.10 -32.01 -15.20
N THR A 354 6.51 -31.23 -14.20
CA THR A 354 7.51 -30.16 -14.29
C THR A 354 8.60 -30.33 -13.23
N ALA A 355 9.85 -29.98 -13.57
CA ALA A 355 10.98 -30.08 -12.65
C ALA A 355 10.85 -29.13 -11.44
N ASN A 356 10.21 -27.97 -11.63
CA ASN A 356 9.96 -26.97 -10.59
C ASN A 356 8.45 -26.71 -10.54
N PRO A 357 7.69 -27.43 -9.69
CA PRO A 357 6.25 -27.26 -9.62
C PRO A 357 5.89 -25.95 -8.93
N THR A 358 5.57 -24.92 -9.72
CA THR A 358 5.35 -23.55 -9.24
C THR A 358 4.13 -22.89 -9.88
N PHE A 359 3.27 -22.29 -9.06
CA PHE A 359 2.19 -21.39 -9.46
C PHE A 359 2.65 -19.93 -9.34
N ARG A 360 2.49 -19.12 -10.39
CA ARG A 360 3.01 -17.75 -10.48
C ARG A 360 1.91 -16.74 -10.75
N ASN A 361 1.54 -15.94 -9.75
CA ASN A 361 0.56 -14.86 -9.93
C ASN A 361 1.23 -13.51 -10.10
N THR A 362 0.51 -12.58 -10.71
CA THR A 362 0.86 -11.16 -10.74
C THR A 362 -0.20 -10.35 -10.01
N TYR A 363 0.23 -9.39 -9.21
CA TYR A 363 -0.60 -8.41 -8.53
C TYR A 363 -0.40 -7.03 -9.16
N LEU A 364 -1.50 -6.35 -9.50
CA LEU A 364 -1.52 -4.97 -9.94
C LEU A 364 -2.78 -4.29 -9.40
N ALA A 365 -2.60 -3.38 -8.43
CA ALA A 365 -3.71 -2.58 -7.94
C ALA A 365 -4.22 -1.61 -9.01
N LYS A 366 -5.54 -1.39 -9.04
CA LYS A 366 -6.18 -0.40 -9.89
C LYS A 366 -5.77 1.01 -9.45
N GLU A 367 -5.49 1.85 -10.44
CA GLU A 367 -5.17 3.26 -10.23
C GLU A 367 -6.30 4.02 -9.50
N THR A 368 -5.92 5.13 -8.89
CA THR A 368 -6.80 5.97 -8.06
C THR A 368 -6.62 7.43 -8.42
N THR A 369 -7.53 8.28 -7.96
CA THR A 369 -7.50 9.71 -8.27
C THR A 369 -7.57 10.59 -7.03
N ALA A 370 -7.05 11.82 -7.15
CA ALA A 370 -7.25 12.86 -6.15
C ALA A 370 -7.34 14.25 -6.80
N THR A 371 -8.20 15.10 -6.25
CA THR A 371 -8.32 16.51 -6.61
C THR A 371 -7.69 17.37 -5.52
N LEU A 372 -6.85 18.32 -5.92
CA LEU A 372 -6.26 19.30 -5.01
C LEU A 372 -7.09 20.58 -5.06
N GLU A 373 -7.32 21.17 -3.88
CA GLU A 373 -8.18 22.34 -3.72
C GLU A 373 -7.55 23.37 -2.77
N ALA A 374 -7.66 24.64 -3.17
CA ALA A 374 -7.26 25.78 -2.37
C ALA A 374 -8.41 26.79 -2.30
N ASN A 375 -8.25 27.82 -1.47
CA ASN A 375 -9.20 28.91 -1.36
C ASN A 375 -8.51 30.26 -1.57
N LYS A 376 -9.20 31.19 -2.21
CA LYS A 376 -8.78 32.57 -2.37
C LYS A 376 -9.67 33.51 -1.56
N VAL A 377 -9.05 34.32 -0.71
CA VAL A 377 -9.69 35.45 -0.05
C VAL A 377 -9.11 36.75 -0.62
N LEU A 378 -9.99 37.71 -0.88
CA LEU A 378 -9.65 39.11 -1.10
C LEU A 378 -10.30 39.93 0.01
N THR A 379 -9.51 40.77 0.69
CA THR A 379 -10.04 41.73 1.68
C THR A 379 -9.97 43.14 1.14
N GLY A 380 -10.98 43.98 1.40
CA GLY A 380 -11.00 45.39 0.99
C GLY A 380 -11.99 45.70 -0.12
N ARG A 381 -12.37 44.69 -0.91
CA ARG A 381 -13.54 44.67 -1.80
C ARG A 381 -13.96 43.22 -2.09
N ASP A 382 -15.07 43.05 -2.79
CA ASP A 382 -15.52 41.74 -3.27
C ASP A 382 -14.53 41.11 -4.25
N LEU A 383 -14.43 39.78 -4.17
CA LEU A 383 -13.65 38.93 -5.07
C LEU A 383 -14.48 38.62 -6.32
N GLU A 384 -13.90 38.79 -7.50
CA GLU A 384 -14.54 38.39 -8.75
C GLU A 384 -14.01 37.05 -9.28
N ALA A 385 -14.84 36.34 -10.04
CA ALA A 385 -14.44 35.09 -10.68
C ALA A 385 -13.38 35.34 -11.76
N ASN A 386 -12.43 34.42 -11.90
CA ASN A 386 -11.34 34.49 -12.87
C ASN A 386 -10.36 35.67 -12.68
N GLU A 387 -10.28 36.23 -11.48
CA GLU A 387 -9.46 37.39 -11.15
C GLU A 387 -7.99 37.02 -10.87
N PHE A 388 -7.75 36.00 -10.04
CA PHE A 388 -6.43 35.51 -9.66
C PHE A 388 -6.16 34.11 -10.24
N ALA A 389 -4.92 33.85 -10.66
CA ALA A 389 -4.49 32.59 -11.25
C ALA A 389 -3.51 31.85 -10.33
N PHE A 390 -3.60 30.52 -10.32
CA PHE A 390 -2.84 29.65 -9.43
C PHE A 390 -2.26 28.49 -10.24
N ASP A 391 -0.96 28.26 -10.05
CA ASP A 391 -0.23 27.14 -10.64
C ASP A 391 -0.14 25.98 -9.65
N LEU A 392 -0.47 24.78 -10.13
CA LEU A 392 -0.15 23.52 -9.48
C LEU A 392 1.14 22.96 -10.07
N ILE A 393 2.13 22.80 -9.22
CA ILE A 393 3.49 22.36 -9.56
C ILE A 393 3.70 20.95 -9.01
N ASP A 394 4.19 20.04 -9.85
CA ASP A 394 4.46 18.64 -9.49
C ASP A 394 5.75 18.47 -8.65
N PRO A 395 6.02 17.25 -8.13
CA PRO A 395 7.25 16.98 -7.37
C PRO A 395 8.56 17.21 -8.14
N ASN A 396 8.51 17.29 -9.48
CA ASN A 396 9.66 17.55 -10.35
C ASN A 396 9.86 19.06 -10.62
N GLY A 397 8.99 19.93 -10.08
CA GLY A 397 9.04 21.38 -10.30
C GLY A 397 8.34 21.85 -11.58
N LYS A 398 7.59 21.00 -12.27
CA LYS A 398 6.85 21.34 -13.49
C LYS A 398 5.43 21.81 -13.16
N VAL A 399 4.98 22.92 -13.75
CA VAL A 399 3.56 23.30 -13.74
C VAL A 399 2.75 22.25 -14.52
N VAL A 400 1.83 21.59 -13.83
CA VAL A 400 0.96 20.54 -14.39
C VAL A 400 -0.48 21.02 -14.61
N ASP A 401 -0.90 22.07 -13.90
CA ASP A 401 -2.17 22.73 -14.14
C ASP A 401 -2.13 24.20 -13.72
N THR A 402 -2.93 25.04 -14.38
CA THR A 402 -3.13 26.44 -14.02
C THR A 402 -4.62 26.73 -14.05
N VAL A 403 -5.17 27.15 -12.91
CA VAL A 403 -6.61 27.48 -12.80
C VAL A 403 -6.77 28.86 -12.17
N LYS A 404 -8.00 29.37 -12.16
CA LYS A 404 -8.35 30.65 -11.53
C LYS A 404 -9.37 30.47 -10.43
N ASN A 405 -9.49 31.44 -9.53
CA ASN A 405 -10.51 31.39 -8.48
C ASN A 405 -11.94 31.48 -9.05
N ALA A 406 -12.87 30.77 -8.42
CA ALA A 406 -14.30 31.01 -8.52
C ALA A 406 -14.70 32.24 -7.68
N LYS A 407 -15.96 32.70 -7.83
CA LYS A 407 -16.47 33.90 -7.12
C LYS A 407 -16.56 33.72 -5.60
N ASP A 408 -16.73 32.49 -5.12
CA ASP A 408 -16.71 32.12 -3.71
C ASP A 408 -15.29 31.95 -3.14
N GLY A 409 -14.26 32.12 -3.97
CA GLY A 409 -12.86 31.90 -3.64
C GLY A 409 -12.34 30.51 -3.99
N LYS A 410 -13.19 29.54 -4.32
CA LYS A 410 -12.73 28.16 -4.53
C LYS A 410 -11.75 28.04 -5.71
N ILE A 411 -10.64 27.35 -5.47
CA ILE A 411 -9.63 26.94 -6.46
C ILE A 411 -9.68 25.41 -6.48
N SER A 412 -10.00 24.80 -7.62
CA SER A 412 -10.04 23.35 -7.79
C SER A 412 -9.28 22.99 -9.05
N PHE A 413 -8.22 22.20 -8.91
CA PHE A 413 -7.36 21.77 -10.03
C PHE A 413 -7.95 20.56 -10.74
N LYS A 414 -7.43 20.23 -11.93
CA LYS A 414 -7.76 18.96 -12.60
C LYS A 414 -7.44 17.77 -11.68
N GLU A 415 -8.31 16.77 -11.76
CA GLU A 415 -8.13 15.49 -11.07
C GLU A 415 -6.81 14.81 -11.53
N LEU A 416 -6.01 14.33 -10.56
CA LEU A 416 -4.73 13.68 -10.80
C LEU A 416 -4.87 12.16 -10.64
N THR A 417 -4.29 11.39 -11.56
CA THR A 417 -4.30 9.92 -11.54
C THR A 417 -2.99 9.34 -11.00
N PHE A 418 -3.08 8.41 -10.05
CA PHE A 418 -1.95 7.76 -9.40
C PHE A 418 -1.96 6.24 -9.65
N LYS A 419 -0.88 5.75 -10.25
CA LYS A 419 -0.72 4.34 -10.68
C LYS A 419 0.09 3.47 -9.73
N THR A 420 0.74 4.10 -8.75
CA THR A 420 1.64 3.45 -7.79
C THR A 420 1.41 4.05 -6.40
N ALA A 421 1.44 3.21 -5.37
CA ALA A 421 1.48 3.66 -3.99
C ALA A 421 2.75 4.49 -3.72
N GLY A 422 2.65 5.47 -2.83
CA GLY A 422 3.71 6.43 -2.54
C GLY A 422 3.19 7.78 -2.07
N THR A 423 4.10 8.71 -1.83
CA THR A 423 3.80 10.07 -1.35
C THR A 423 4.23 11.10 -2.39
N TYR A 424 3.29 11.94 -2.82
CA TYR A 424 3.50 12.92 -3.88
C TYR A 424 3.27 14.33 -3.33
N THR A 425 4.33 15.14 -3.24
CA THR A 425 4.25 16.52 -2.74
C THR A 425 4.13 17.50 -3.90
N TYR A 426 2.95 18.09 -4.04
CA TYR A 426 2.65 19.17 -4.96
C TYR A 426 2.81 20.53 -4.29
N THR A 427 3.06 21.54 -5.10
CA THR A 427 3.18 22.93 -4.66
C THR A 427 2.18 23.80 -5.41
N ILE A 428 1.33 24.52 -4.68
CA ILE A 428 0.39 25.50 -5.23
C ILE A 428 0.98 26.90 -5.00
N LYS A 429 0.98 27.74 -6.04
CA LYS A 429 1.40 29.15 -5.97
C LYS A 429 0.40 30.05 -6.67
N GLU A 430 0.17 31.24 -6.11
CA GLU A 430 -0.48 32.32 -6.84
C GLU A 430 0.50 32.93 -7.86
N GLN A 431 0.00 33.24 -9.06
CA GLN A 431 0.76 33.97 -10.06
C GLN A 431 0.81 35.46 -9.70
N ALA A 432 2.00 36.07 -9.84
CA ALA A 432 2.15 37.51 -9.68
C ALA A 432 1.32 38.25 -10.74
N GLY A 433 0.34 39.04 -10.29
CA GLY A 433 -0.49 39.87 -11.17
C GLY A 433 -0.10 41.35 -11.13
N ALA A 434 -0.79 42.14 -11.95
CA ALA A 434 -0.53 43.57 -12.15
C ALA A 434 -1.76 44.45 -11.81
N LEU A 435 -2.75 43.92 -11.08
CA LEU A 435 -3.95 44.69 -10.74
C LEU A 435 -3.61 45.72 -9.66
N GLY A 436 -3.82 47.01 -9.98
CA GLY A 436 -3.51 48.11 -9.07
C GLY A 436 -4.29 48.01 -7.76
N GLY A 437 -3.70 48.51 -6.67
CA GLY A 437 -4.26 48.44 -5.32
C GLY A 437 -4.24 47.05 -4.67
N VAL A 438 -3.92 45.97 -5.40
CA VAL A 438 -3.81 44.61 -4.83
C VAL A 438 -2.39 44.34 -4.35
N LYS A 439 -2.27 44.03 -3.06
CA LYS A 439 -1.10 43.32 -2.52
C LYS A 439 -1.33 41.82 -2.64
N TYR A 440 -0.55 41.18 -3.50
CA TYR A 440 -0.61 39.75 -3.78
C TYR A 440 0.01 38.92 -2.65
N ASP A 441 -0.55 37.74 -2.40
CA ASP A 441 0.02 36.75 -1.51
C ASP A 441 1.25 36.11 -2.17
N THR A 442 2.34 35.97 -1.42
CA THR A 442 3.59 35.33 -1.86
C THR A 442 3.79 33.95 -1.24
N LYS A 443 2.79 33.48 -0.49
CA LYS A 443 2.78 32.15 0.12
C LYS A 443 2.93 31.06 -0.92
N VAL A 444 3.54 29.97 -0.48
CA VAL A 444 3.66 28.72 -1.23
C VAL A 444 2.97 27.65 -0.39
N ILE A 445 1.95 27.00 -0.95
CA ILE A 445 1.17 25.97 -0.24
C ILE A 445 1.65 24.60 -0.71
N LYS A 446 2.13 23.76 0.20
CA LYS A 446 2.44 22.36 -0.12
C LYS A 446 1.23 21.48 0.16
N ALA A 447 0.85 20.67 -0.83
CA ALA A 447 -0.18 19.66 -0.73
C ALA A 447 0.48 18.29 -0.91
N THR A 448 0.25 17.38 0.02
CA THR A 448 0.80 16.02 0.00
C THR A 448 -0.33 15.04 -0.29
N VAL A 449 -0.20 14.31 -1.40
CA VAL A 449 -1.08 13.17 -1.71
C VAL A 449 -0.38 11.89 -1.25
N THR A 450 -0.97 11.21 -0.28
CA THR A 450 -0.51 9.89 0.17
C THR A 450 -1.39 8.83 -0.49
N VAL A 451 -0.78 7.98 -1.31
CA VAL A 451 -1.43 6.89 -2.04
C VAL A 451 -1.05 5.57 -1.40
N THR A 452 -2.02 4.86 -0.84
CA THR A 452 -1.85 3.55 -0.22
C THR A 452 -2.50 2.45 -1.05
N ASP A 453 -1.94 1.25 -0.95
CA ASP A 453 -2.52 0.03 -1.53
C ASP A 453 -3.28 -0.72 -0.43
N ASP A 454 -4.52 -1.14 -0.70
CA ASP A 454 -5.32 -1.91 0.27
C ASP A 454 -5.03 -3.42 0.28
N GLY A 455 -4.14 -3.89 -0.60
CA GLY A 455 -3.79 -5.30 -0.77
C GLY A 455 -4.87 -6.15 -1.45
N LYS A 456 -6.02 -5.54 -1.76
CA LYS A 456 -7.22 -6.12 -2.38
C LYS A 456 -7.43 -5.60 -3.81
N GLY A 457 -6.41 -4.96 -4.39
CA GLY A 457 -6.40 -4.53 -5.77
C GLY A 457 -6.87 -3.10 -6.03
N GLN A 458 -6.97 -2.23 -5.02
CA GLN A 458 -7.34 -0.83 -5.22
C GLN A 458 -6.38 0.11 -4.47
N LEU A 459 -5.87 1.12 -5.20
CA LEU A 459 -5.16 2.24 -4.58
C LEU A 459 -6.15 3.24 -3.97
N HIS A 460 -5.78 3.87 -2.86
CA HIS A 460 -6.55 4.89 -2.16
C HIS A 460 -5.69 6.13 -1.98
N ALA A 461 -6.18 7.31 -2.38
CA ALA A 461 -5.46 8.57 -2.21
C ALA A 461 -6.07 9.42 -1.09
N THR A 462 -5.21 10.05 -0.30
CA THR A 462 -5.59 11.02 0.74
C THR A 462 -4.77 12.29 0.56
N VAL A 463 -5.43 13.45 0.66
CA VAL A 463 -4.79 14.77 0.46
C VAL A 463 -4.66 15.48 1.81
N ALA A 464 -3.47 15.95 2.14
CA ALA A 464 -3.18 16.78 3.30
C ALA A 464 -2.44 18.06 2.89
N TYR A 465 -2.67 19.16 3.60
CA TYR A 465 -2.01 20.45 3.34
C TYR A 465 -1.05 20.79 4.48
N GLU A 466 0.11 21.34 4.15
CA GLU A 466 1.11 21.75 5.14
C GLU A 466 0.49 22.76 6.14
N ASN A 467 0.63 22.48 7.43
CA ASN A 467 0.01 23.23 8.54
C ASN A 467 -1.52 23.37 8.47
N ASN A 468 -2.23 22.50 7.71
CA ASN A 468 -3.66 22.61 7.42
C ASN A 468 -4.07 23.95 6.77
N GLN A 469 -3.18 24.56 5.99
CA GLN A 469 -3.43 25.85 5.35
C GLN A 469 -3.48 25.72 3.82
N ASN A 470 -4.69 25.77 3.25
CA ASN A 470 -4.93 25.80 1.80
C ASN A 470 -5.47 27.15 1.28
N THR A 471 -5.44 28.20 2.10
CA THR A 471 -5.93 29.55 1.73
C THR A 471 -4.79 30.51 1.38
N PHE A 472 -4.99 31.26 0.29
CA PHE A 472 -4.24 32.46 -0.09
C PHE A 472 -5.07 33.72 0.21
N THR A 473 -4.43 34.81 0.62
CA THR A 473 -5.13 36.05 1.01
C THR A 473 -4.49 37.29 0.38
N ASN A 474 -5.20 37.92 -0.56
CA ASN A 474 -4.84 39.24 -1.09
C ASN A 474 -5.51 40.35 -0.29
N THR A 475 -4.86 41.52 -0.23
CA THR A 475 -5.46 42.73 0.35
C THR A 475 -5.56 43.81 -0.72
N TYR A 476 -6.75 44.37 -0.93
CA TYR A 476 -7.01 45.50 -1.81
C TYR A 476 -7.12 46.81 -1.04
N SER A 477 -6.50 47.86 -1.54
CA SER A 477 -6.66 49.24 -1.07
C SER A 477 -6.52 50.21 -2.25
N ALA A 478 -7.48 51.11 -2.42
CA ALA A 478 -7.40 52.18 -3.41
C ALA A 478 -6.63 53.40 -2.87
N ASP A 479 -5.85 54.03 -3.75
CA ASP A 479 -5.17 55.29 -3.48
C ASP A 479 -6.17 56.42 -3.23
N LYS A 480 -5.79 57.31 -2.31
CA LYS A 480 -6.53 58.50 -1.91
C LYS A 480 -6.65 59.51 -3.06
N VAL A 481 -7.75 60.26 -3.07
CA VAL A 481 -8.06 61.25 -4.11
C VAL A 481 -8.48 62.59 -3.50
N THR A 482 -8.35 63.68 -4.25
CA THR A 482 -8.72 65.03 -3.79
C THR A 482 -9.75 65.68 -4.70
N ALA A 483 -10.68 66.47 -4.13
CA ALA A 483 -11.56 67.35 -4.89
C ALA A 483 -11.54 68.79 -4.36
N THR A 484 -11.81 69.75 -5.25
CA THR A 484 -11.87 71.18 -4.95
C THR A 484 -13.30 71.69 -5.11
N LEU A 485 -13.74 72.57 -4.22
CA LEU A 485 -15.02 73.27 -4.30
C LEU A 485 -14.79 74.77 -4.50
N SER A 486 -15.73 75.43 -5.15
CA SER A 486 -15.64 76.86 -5.44
C SER A 486 -17.01 77.52 -5.50
N ALA A 487 -17.02 78.84 -5.34
CA ALA A 487 -18.15 79.71 -5.53
C ALA A 487 -17.68 81.01 -6.20
N LYS A 488 -18.63 81.89 -6.54
CA LYS A 488 -18.34 83.23 -7.04
C LYS A 488 -19.04 84.29 -6.21
N LYS A 489 -18.39 85.43 -6.02
CA LYS A 489 -18.95 86.64 -5.45
C LYS A 489 -19.14 87.72 -6.51
N LEU A 490 -20.32 88.32 -6.51
CA LEU A 490 -20.61 89.56 -7.20
C LEU A 490 -21.06 90.62 -6.18
N LEU A 491 -20.58 91.85 -6.36
CA LEU A 491 -21.06 93.04 -5.67
C LEU A 491 -21.59 94.03 -6.72
N GLU A 492 -22.84 94.42 -6.59
CA GLU A 492 -23.47 95.47 -7.41
C GLU A 492 -23.52 96.79 -6.63
N GLY A 493 -23.43 97.93 -7.31
CA GLY A 493 -23.47 99.26 -6.70
C GLY A 493 -22.09 99.89 -6.46
N ARG A 494 -21.03 99.09 -6.29
CA ARG A 494 -19.62 99.53 -6.34
C ARG A 494 -18.68 98.38 -6.69
N ASN A 495 -17.41 98.69 -6.92
CA ASN A 495 -16.36 97.68 -7.11
C ASN A 495 -16.20 96.79 -5.87
N LEU A 496 -16.05 95.49 -6.12
CA LEU A 496 -15.66 94.48 -5.13
C LEU A 496 -14.18 94.65 -4.76
N LYS A 497 -13.86 94.55 -3.48
CA LYS A 497 -12.47 94.45 -2.99
C LYS A 497 -12.10 93.01 -2.68
N GLU A 498 -10.84 92.66 -2.84
CA GLU A 498 -10.30 91.39 -2.33
C GLU A 498 -10.43 91.33 -0.80
N GLY A 499 -10.73 90.16 -0.26
CA GLY A 499 -10.88 89.95 1.19
C GLY A 499 -12.17 90.48 1.80
N GLU A 500 -13.10 91.05 1.02
CA GLU A 500 -14.21 91.86 1.52
C GLU A 500 -15.39 91.05 2.09
N PHE A 501 -15.66 89.87 1.53
CA PHE A 501 -16.73 88.96 1.97
C PHE A 501 -16.16 87.60 2.34
N GLU A 502 -16.70 87.01 3.41
CA GLU A 502 -16.27 85.74 4.00
C GLU A 502 -17.30 84.64 3.70
N PHE A 503 -16.81 83.46 3.32
CA PHE A 503 -17.60 82.29 2.94
C PHE A 503 -17.16 81.09 3.77
N GLU A 504 -18.14 80.40 4.34
CA GLU A 504 -17.93 79.20 5.15
C GLU A 504 -18.35 77.97 4.35
N LEU A 505 -17.50 76.94 4.37
CA LEU A 505 -17.78 75.61 3.83
C LEU A 505 -18.04 74.65 4.99
N THR A 506 -19.27 74.16 5.11
CA THR A 506 -19.67 73.15 6.11
C THR A 506 -19.84 71.77 5.49
N GLY A 507 -19.73 70.72 6.31
CA GLY A 507 -20.13 69.35 5.93
C GLY A 507 -21.57 69.03 6.31
N THR A 508 -21.95 67.76 6.20
CA THR A 508 -23.25 67.23 6.67
C THR A 508 -23.46 67.32 8.18
N ASP A 509 -22.40 67.61 8.93
CA ASP A 509 -22.36 67.78 10.39
C ASP A 509 -22.48 69.26 10.82
N ASP A 510 -22.79 70.16 9.87
CA ASP A 510 -22.89 71.63 10.02
C ASP A 510 -21.64 72.33 10.61
N GLN A 511 -20.56 71.58 10.88
CA GLN A 511 -19.27 72.13 11.30
C GLN A 511 -18.60 72.86 10.13
N VAL A 512 -18.12 74.07 10.39
CA VAL A 512 -17.29 74.85 9.47
C VAL A 512 -15.94 74.14 9.30
N ARG A 513 -15.68 73.70 8.07
CA ARG A 513 -14.45 72.99 7.69
C ARG A 513 -13.39 73.94 7.14
N GLN A 514 -13.84 74.98 6.44
CA GLN A 514 -12.98 76.01 5.89
C GLN A 514 -13.72 77.35 5.84
N THR A 515 -12.96 78.41 5.99
CA THR A 515 -13.40 79.80 5.83
C THR A 515 -12.48 80.46 4.81
N LYS A 516 -13.06 81.08 3.77
CA LYS A 516 -12.32 81.73 2.68
C LYS A 516 -12.96 83.06 2.34
N THR A 517 -12.17 84.01 1.85
CA THR A 517 -12.68 85.29 1.34
C THR A 517 -12.70 85.32 -0.19
N ASN A 518 -13.42 86.26 -0.78
CA ASN A 518 -13.36 86.48 -2.23
C ASN A 518 -12.01 87.06 -2.68
N ALA A 519 -11.55 86.64 -3.85
CA ALA A 519 -10.53 87.33 -4.63
C ALA A 519 -11.09 88.59 -5.30
N GLN A 520 -10.21 89.41 -5.92
CA GLN A 520 -10.62 90.65 -6.60
C GLN A 520 -11.55 90.41 -7.81
N ASP A 521 -11.41 89.29 -8.51
CA ASP A 521 -12.29 88.87 -9.63
C ASP A 521 -13.62 88.25 -9.16
N GLY A 522 -13.80 88.15 -7.84
CA GLY A 522 -14.94 87.50 -7.20
C GLY A 522 -14.82 85.99 -7.05
N SER A 523 -13.74 85.33 -7.48
CA SER A 523 -13.60 83.89 -7.24
C SER A 523 -13.47 83.58 -5.73
N VAL A 524 -14.07 82.47 -5.29
CA VAL A 524 -13.93 81.91 -3.95
C VAL A 524 -13.57 80.45 -4.13
N THR A 525 -12.33 80.06 -3.79
CA THR A 525 -11.84 78.68 -3.94
C THR A 525 -11.45 78.12 -2.59
N PHE A 526 -11.97 76.94 -2.27
CA PHE A 526 -11.65 76.21 -1.06
C PHE A 526 -10.43 75.31 -1.26
N ASP A 527 -9.70 75.02 -0.20
CA ASP A 527 -8.56 74.09 -0.23
C ASP A 527 -9.04 72.68 -0.60
N THR A 528 -8.19 71.92 -1.28
CA THR A 528 -8.48 70.54 -1.70
C THR A 528 -8.85 69.65 -0.51
N ILE A 529 -9.98 68.94 -0.62
CA ILE A 529 -10.43 67.97 0.37
C ILE A 529 -9.95 66.58 -0.06
N GLU A 530 -9.28 65.87 0.85
CA GLU A 530 -8.80 64.49 0.65
C GLU A 530 -9.85 63.45 1.05
N TYR A 531 -10.02 62.41 0.22
CA TYR A 531 -10.93 61.30 0.42
C TYR A 531 -10.16 59.98 0.41
N THR A 532 -10.34 59.20 1.46
CA THR A 532 -9.70 57.89 1.68
C THR A 532 -10.69 56.72 1.57
N LYS A 533 -11.96 56.99 1.26
CA LYS A 533 -13.02 55.99 1.06
C LYS A 533 -13.95 56.42 -0.06
N ALA A 534 -14.48 55.43 -0.79
CA ALA A 534 -15.61 55.65 -1.69
C ALA A 534 -16.88 56.00 -0.89
N GLY A 535 -17.76 56.81 -1.48
CA GLY A 535 -18.97 57.32 -0.84
C GLY A 535 -19.45 58.63 -1.45
N THR A 536 -20.57 59.13 -0.94
CA THR A 536 -21.15 60.42 -1.34
C THR A 536 -21.03 61.40 -0.18
N TYR A 537 -20.37 62.53 -0.41
CA TYR A 537 -20.10 63.56 0.58
C TYR A 537 -20.83 64.84 0.20
N HIS A 538 -21.60 65.41 1.12
CA HIS A 538 -22.34 66.65 0.89
C HIS A 538 -21.71 67.81 1.65
N TYR A 539 -21.69 68.96 1.01
CA TYR A 539 -21.13 70.20 1.51
C TYR A 539 -22.09 71.35 1.26
N THR A 540 -22.02 72.34 2.15
CA THR A 540 -22.79 73.58 2.02
C THR A 540 -21.83 74.76 2.06
N ILE A 541 -22.00 75.71 1.13
CA ILE A 541 -21.29 76.99 1.12
C ILE A 541 -22.31 78.08 1.44
N THR A 542 -21.98 78.93 2.40
CA THR A 542 -22.76 80.09 2.83
C THR A 542 -21.89 81.34 2.90
N GLU A 543 -22.45 82.48 2.51
CA GLU A 543 -21.84 83.78 2.81
C GLU A 543 -22.14 84.18 4.26
N LYS A 544 -21.14 84.75 4.93
CA LYS A 544 -21.25 85.24 6.29
C LYS A 544 -21.69 86.71 6.31
N ASP A 545 -22.77 86.99 7.01
CA ASP A 545 -23.25 88.36 7.25
C ASP A 545 -22.36 89.06 8.28
N THR A 546 -21.29 89.68 7.80
CA THR A 546 -20.34 90.47 8.60
C THR A 546 -20.84 91.89 8.91
N LYS A 547 -22.11 92.22 8.59
CA LYS A 547 -22.77 93.50 8.90
C LYS A 547 -22.08 94.75 8.34
N LEU A 548 -21.38 94.64 7.20
CA LEU A 548 -20.79 95.79 6.51
C LEU A 548 -21.87 96.80 6.10
N GLY A 549 -21.69 98.07 6.46
CA GLY A 549 -22.68 99.11 6.24
C GLY A 549 -22.96 99.36 4.75
N GLY A 550 -24.22 99.63 4.43
CA GLY A 550 -24.69 99.81 3.04
C GLY A 550 -24.80 98.53 2.21
N VAL A 551 -24.31 97.38 2.70
CA VAL A 551 -24.42 96.10 1.98
C VAL A 551 -25.69 95.35 2.39
N LYS A 552 -26.45 94.92 1.38
CA LYS A 552 -27.42 93.83 1.52
C LYS A 552 -26.76 92.52 1.11
N TYR A 553 -26.59 91.61 2.07
CA TYR A 553 -25.97 90.31 1.88
C TYR A 553 -26.89 89.32 1.17
N ASP A 554 -26.30 88.35 0.46
CA ASP A 554 -27.03 87.25 -0.16
C ASP A 554 -27.26 86.11 0.85
N THR A 555 -28.51 85.75 1.10
CA THR A 555 -28.88 84.64 1.99
C THR A 555 -28.95 83.30 1.25
N LYS A 556 -28.44 83.23 0.02
CA LYS A 556 -28.35 82.01 -0.77
C LYS A 556 -27.52 80.95 -0.05
N VAL A 557 -27.86 79.69 -0.32
CA VAL A 557 -27.14 78.52 0.15
C VAL A 557 -26.77 77.69 -1.07
N ILE A 558 -25.48 77.45 -1.29
CA ILE A 558 -25.00 76.59 -2.38
C ILE A 558 -24.70 75.22 -1.77
N LYS A 559 -25.36 74.17 -2.25
CA LYS A 559 -25.02 72.79 -1.87
C LYS A 559 -24.21 72.12 -2.97
N ALA A 560 -23.14 71.45 -2.58
CA ALA A 560 -22.30 70.64 -3.43
C ALA A 560 -22.31 69.19 -2.96
N THR A 561 -22.19 68.26 -3.90
CA THR A 561 -22.04 66.83 -3.65
C THR A 561 -20.78 66.35 -4.35
N VAL A 562 -19.90 65.71 -3.60
CA VAL A 562 -18.71 65.02 -4.12
C VAL A 562 -18.98 63.53 -4.03
N THR A 563 -19.16 62.90 -5.20
CA THR A 563 -19.24 61.43 -5.30
C THR A 563 -17.84 60.88 -5.51
N VAL A 564 -17.41 60.00 -4.62
CA VAL A 564 -16.13 59.29 -4.69
C VAL A 564 -16.43 57.83 -5.01
N THR A 565 -15.93 57.36 -6.15
CA THR A 565 -16.05 55.94 -6.57
C THR A 565 -14.68 55.30 -6.66
N ASP A 566 -14.62 54.01 -6.41
CA ASP A 566 -13.43 53.20 -6.66
C ASP A 566 -13.41 52.77 -8.14
N ASP A 567 -12.26 52.90 -8.83
CA ASP A 567 -12.12 52.49 -10.23
C ASP A 567 -11.86 50.98 -10.41
N GLY A 568 -11.74 50.23 -9.32
CA GLY A 568 -11.42 48.80 -9.30
C GLY A 568 -9.97 48.46 -9.66
N GLN A 569 -9.16 49.48 -9.98
CA GLN A 569 -7.77 49.42 -10.43
C GLN A 569 -6.83 50.06 -9.39
N GLY A 570 -7.29 50.19 -8.14
CA GLY A 570 -6.53 50.72 -7.03
C GLY A 570 -6.55 52.23 -6.89
N ARG A 571 -7.53 52.96 -7.46
CA ARG A 571 -7.63 54.42 -7.28
C ARG A 571 -9.07 54.86 -7.02
N LEU A 572 -9.23 55.78 -6.08
CA LEU A 572 -10.48 56.53 -5.95
C LEU A 572 -10.55 57.64 -7.01
N VAL A 573 -11.75 57.91 -7.53
CA VAL A 573 -12.03 59.01 -8.46
C VAL A 573 -13.19 59.85 -7.96
N THR A 574 -13.08 61.18 -8.10
CA THR A 574 -14.06 62.16 -7.60
C THR A 574 -14.86 62.81 -8.73
N LYS A 575 -16.17 62.94 -8.53
CA LYS A 575 -17.05 63.80 -9.34
C LYS A 575 -17.71 64.84 -8.44
N VAL A 576 -17.53 66.12 -8.75
CA VAL A 576 -18.20 67.25 -8.08
C VAL A 576 -19.47 67.60 -8.86
N ALA A 577 -20.57 67.81 -8.15
CA ALA A 577 -21.83 68.34 -8.68
C ALA A 577 -22.44 69.36 -7.71
N TYR A 578 -23.01 70.44 -8.24
CA TYR A 578 -23.74 71.44 -7.45
C TYR A 578 -25.26 71.24 -7.61
N GLU A 579 -26.05 71.54 -6.58
CA GLU A 579 -27.52 71.43 -6.62
C GLU A 579 -28.15 72.38 -7.64
N LYS A 580 -27.46 73.48 -7.96
CA LYS A 580 -27.87 74.50 -8.93
C LYS A 580 -26.63 75.00 -9.69
N ASP A 581 -26.80 75.29 -10.98
CA ASP A 581 -25.69 75.72 -11.85
C ASP A 581 -25.07 77.05 -11.40
N ASP A 582 -25.91 78.00 -10.94
CA ASP A 582 -25.46 79.30 -10.46
C ASP A 582 -24.81 79.18 -9.07
N GLN A 583 -23.48 79.21 -9.05
CA GLN A 583 -22.65 79.23 -7.84
C GLN A 583 -22.31 80.67 -7.37
N THR A 584 -23.05 81.69 -7.82
CA THR A 584 -22.79 83.10 -7.49
C THR A 584 -23.58 83.57 -6.27
N PHE A 585 -22.92 84.19 -5.29
CA PHE A 585 -23.56 85.04 -4.28
C PHE A 585 -23.59 86.50 -4.76
N LYS A 586 -24.72 87.19 -4.65
CA LYS A 586 -24.90 88.56 -5.17
C LYS A 586 -25.27 89.55 -4.07
N ASN A 587 -24.32 90.38 -3.67
CA ASN A 587 -24.60 91.50 -2.76
C ASN A 587 -24.94 92.76 -3.56
N THR A 588 -25.76 93.61 -2.97
CA THR A 588 -25.98 94.98 -3.46
C THR A 588 -25.50 95.98 -2.43
N TYR A 589 -24.86 97.04 -2.89
CA TYR A 589 -24.38 98.15 -2.07
C TYR A 589 -25.14 99.44 -2.39
N SER A 590 -25.59 100.14 -1.36
CA SER A 590 -26.12 101.50 -1.48
C SER A 590 -25.74 102.34 -0.27
N ALA A 591 -25.26 103.57 -0.53
CA ALA A 591 -24.94 104.53 0.51
C ALA A 591 -26.17 105.40 0.85
N ALA A 592 -26.37 105.65 2.14
CA ALA A 592 -27.37 106.57 2.64
C ALA A 592 -27.07 108.00 2.14
N LYS A 593 -28.12 108.67 1.68
CA LYS A 593 -28.08 110.04 1.18
C LYS A 593 -27.58 111.01 2.25
N THR A 594 -26.98 112.11 1.80
CA THR A 594 -26.42 113.14 2.67
C THR A 594 -26.99 114.50 2.31
N ASN A 595 -26.72 115.52 3.12
CA ASN A 595 -27.30 116.85 2.91
C ASN A 595 -26.28 117.96 3.23
N ALA A 596 -26.46 119.12 2.60
CA ALA A 596 -25.63 120.29 2.85
C ALA A 596 -26.45 121.59 2.77
N GLN A 597 -26.14 122.54 3.65
CA GLN A 597 -26.78 123.85 3.70
C GLN A 597 -25.78 124.97 3.40
N PHE A 598 -26.25 126.03 2.75
CA PHE A 598 -25.45 127.21 2.44
C PHE A 598 -25.95 128.44 3.19
N SER A 599 -25.02 129.31 3.56
CA SER A 599 -25.34 130.61 4.13
C SER A 599 -24.33 131.67 3.73
N VAL A 600 -24.84 132.88 3.53
CA VAL A 600 -24.06 134.10 3.29
C VAL A 600 -24.54 135.19 4.23
N LYS A 601 -23.80 136.29 4.33
CA LYS A 601 -24.11 137.45 5.15
C LYS A 601 -24.30 138.69 4.29
N LYS A 602 -25.23 139.54 4.70
CA LYS A 602 -25.50 140.84 4.12
C LYS A 602 -25.07 141.93 5.09
N ALA A 603 -24.17 142.81 4.65
CA ALA A 603 -23.89 144.08 5.30
C ALA A 603 -24.52 145.24 4.49
N LEU A 604 -25.02 146.24 5.22
CA LEU A 604 -25.43 147.53 4.67
C LEU A 604 -24.69 148.64 5.42
N THR A 605 -24.06 149.53 4.67
CA THR A 605 -23.40 150.74 5.20
C THR A 605 -24.27 151.98 4.94
N GLY A 606 -24.18 153.00 5.80
CA GLY A 606 -24.93 154.26 5.67
C GLY A 606 -26.30 154.30 6.36
N ARG A 607 -26.87 153.16 6.77
CA ARG A 607 -27.95 153.04 7.76
C ARG A 607 -28.07 151.60 8.27
N ALA A 608 -28.89 151.38 9.30
CA ALA A 608 -29.26 150.04 9.74
C ALA A 608 -29.92 149.23 8.61
N LEU A 609 -29.57 147.95 8.55
CA LEU A 609 -30.19 146.93 7.71
C LEU A 609 -31.56 146.54 8.28
N LYS A 610 -32.58 146.43 7.43
CA LYS A 610 -33.88 145.89 7.82
C LYS A 610 -33.98 144.41 7.49
N ASP A 611 -34.85 143.73 8.22
CA ASP A 611 -35.29 142.38 7.88
C ASP A 611 -35.98 142.36 6.51
N GLY A 612 -35.72 141.33 5.70
CA GLY A 612 -36.36 141.13 4.40
C GLY A 612 -36.00 142.13 3.29
N GLU A 613 -34.95 142.95 3.49
CA GLU A 613 -34.63 144.11 2.65
C GLU A 613 -34.00 143.76 1.28
N PHE A 614 -33.04 142.83 1.27
CA PHE A 614 -32.30 142.39 0.08
C PHE A 614 -32.60 140.91 -0.22
N GLU A 615 -32.62 140.56 -1.51
CA GLU A 615 -32.96 139.23 -2.02
C GLU A 615 -31.73 138.60 -2.70
N PHE A 616 -31.48 137.32 -2.43
CA PHE A 616 -30.33 136.56 -2.87
C PHE A 616 -30.78 135.29 -3.58
N GLY A 617 -30.34 135.12 -4.83
CA GLY A 617 -30.54 133.90 -5.60
C GLY A 617 -29.39 132.92 -5.35
N LEU A 618 -29.72 131.67 -5.05
CA LEU A 618 -28.81 130.52 -5.16
C LEU A 618 -29.19 129.74 -6.42
N LYS A 619 -28.22 129.49 -7.30
CA LYS A 619 -28.39 128.75 -8.55
C LYS A 619 -27.32 127.67 -8.69
N GLY A 620 -27.73 126.41 -8.82
CA GLY A 620 -26.86 125.28 -9.17
C GLY A 620 -26.40 125.37 -10.62
N GLN A 621 -25.23 124.79 -10.93
CA GLN A 621 -24.65 124.81 -12.27
C GLN A 621 -25.49 124.05 -13.32
N ASP A 622 -26.35 123.12 -12.89
CA ASP A 622 -27.28 122.38 -13.74
C ASP A 622 -28.68 123.01 -13.81
N ASP A 623 -28.85 124.23 -13.27
CA ASP A 623 -30.09 125.01 -13.14
C ASP A 623 -31.23 124.34 -12.34
N LYS A 624 -31.07 123.10 -11.85
CA LYS A 624 -32.13 122.37 -11.13
C LYS A 624 -32.36 122.87 -9.71
N VAL A 625 -31.30 123.34 -9.05
CA VAL A 625 -31.43 124.01 -7.77
C VAL A 625 -31.51 125.51 -8.02
N THR A 626 -32.70 126.08 -7.85
CA THR A 626 -32.89 127.53 -7.79
C THR A 626 -33.63 127.88 -6.51
N GLN A 627 -33.03 128.69 -5.65
CA GLN A 627 -33.67 129.22 -4.45
C GLN A 627 -33.56 130.74 -4.42
N SER A 628 -34.54 131.42 -3.82
CA SER A 628 -34.43 132.84 -3.48
C SER A 628 -34.72 133.03 -2.00
N LYS A 629 -33.82 133.74 -1.30
CA LYS A 629 -33.91 134.02 0.13
C LYS A 629 -33.63 135.49 0.38
N LYS A 630 -34.18 136.05 1.46
CA LYS A 630 -33.91 137.43 1.87
C LYS A 630 -33.00 137.46 3.10
N ASN A 631 -32.34 138.58 3.34
CA ASN A 631 -31.58 138.74 4.58
C ASN A 631 -32.50 138.83 5.80
N ALA A 632 -32.06 138.26 6.91
CA ALA A 632 -32.56 138.57 8.24
C ALA A 632 -32.01 139.91 8.74
N GLN A 633 -32.56 140.45 9.83
CA GLN A 633 -32.12 141.72 10.44
C GLN A 633 -30.64 141.74 10.85
N ASP A 634 -30.05 140.60 11.24
CA ASP A 634 -28.62 140.46 11.58
C ASP A 634 -27.69 140.34 10.35
N GLY A 635 -28.29 140.33 9.16
CA GLY A 635 -27.65 140.15 7.87
C GLY A 635 -27.54 138.70 7.41
N SER A 636 -27.89 137.69 8.21
CA SER A 636 -27.80 136.29 7.76
C SER A 636 -28.75 136.00 6.58
N VAL A 637 -28.29 135.17 5.65
CA VAL A 637 -29.06 134.67 4.51
C VAL A 637 -28.80 133.17 4.44
N THR A 638 -29.76 132.36 4.87
CA THR A 638 -29.63 130.90 4.91
C THR A 638 -30.53 130.27 3.86
N PHE A 639 -29.94 129.37 3.06
CA PHE A 639 -30.63 128.61 2.02
C PHE A 639 -31.20 127.30 2.58
N ASP A 640 -32.20 126.74 1.90
CA ASP A 640 -32.75 125.43 2.26
C ASP A 640 -31.72 124.35 1.94
N THR A 641 -31.69 123.31 2.77
CA THR A 641 -30.73 122.21 2.65
C THR A 641 -30.91 121.46 1.33
N ILE A 642 -29.80 121.15 0.66
CA ILE A 642 -29.77 120.35 -0.57
C ILE A 642 -29.42 118.91 -0.20
N GLU A 643 -30.17 117.96 -0.76
CA GLU A 643 -29.94 116.52 -0.62
C GLU A 643 -29.08 115.98 -1.76
N TYR A 644 -28.10 115.13 -1.42
CA TYR A 644 -27.19 114.48 -2.35
C TYR A 644 -27.34 112.96 -2.24
N THR A 645 -27.68 112.33 -3.37
CA THR A 645 -27.95 110.90 -3.50
C THR A 645 -26.87 110.14 -4.27
N LYS A 646 -25.79 110.83 -4.69
CA LYS A 646 -24.65 110.28 -5.42
C LYS A 646 -23.36 110.97 -4.97
N THR A 647 -22.24 110.28 -5.13
CA THR A 647 -20.91 110.89 -5.01
C THR A 647 -20.61 111.81 -6.19
N GLY A 648 -19.73 112.78 -5.98
CA GLY A 648 -19.28 113.71 -7.01
C GLY A 648 -19.04 115.12 -6.47
N THR A 649 -18.66 116.02 -7.38
CA THR A 649 -18.45 117.44 -7.07
C THR A 649 -19.57 118.26 -7.69
N TYR A 650 -20.24 119.06 -6.87
CA TYR A 650 -21.39 119.88 -7.23
C TYR A 650 -21.06 121.37 -7.05
N HIS A 651 -21.47 122.21 -8.00
CA HIS A 651 -21.16 123.64 -7.99
C HIS A 651 -22.42 124.51 -8.00
N TYR A 652 -22.38 125.57 -7.22
CA TYR A 652 -23.45 126.55 -7.06
C TYR A 652 -22.92 127.98 -7.11
N THR A 653 -23.81 128.91 -7.42
CA THR A 653 -23.55 130.35 -7.44
C THR A 653 -24.59 131.06 -6.59
N ILE A 654 -24.17 132.03 -5.79
CA ILE A 654 -25.04 132.92 -5.02
C ILE A 654 -24.84 134.33 -5.55
N THR A 655 -25.93 135.04 -5.82
CA THR A 655 -25.95 136.41 -6.33
C THR A 655 -26.95 137.26 -5.56
N GLU A 656 -26.61 138.53 -5.33
CA GLU A 656 -27.59 139.50 -4.86
C GLU A 656 -28.42 140.03 -6.04
N LYS A 657 -29.72 140.17 -5.81
CA LYS A 657 -30.67 140.67 -6.80
C LYS A 657 -30.85 142.18 -6.63
N ASP A 658 -30.55 142.93 -7.69
CA ASP A 658 -30.74 144.38 -7.75
C ASP A 658 -32.23 144.73 -7.83
N THR A 659 -32.84 144.96 -6.66
CA THR A 659 -34.25 145.35 -6.50
C THR A 659 -34.50 146.86 -6.63
N LYS A 660 -33.51 147.63 -7.10
CA LYS A 660 -33.63 149.07 -7.42
C LYS A 660 -34.12 149.98 -6.27
N LEU A 661 -33.84 149.62 -5.02
CA LEU A 661 -34.15 150.47 -3.85
C LEU A 661 -33.43 151.83 -3.94
N GLN A 662 -34.18 152.92 -3.81
CA GLN A 662 -33.62 154.27 -3.95
C GLN A 662 -32.53 154.56 -2.91
N GLY A 663 -31.42 155.12 -3.40
CA GLY A 663 -30.25 155.46 -2.58
C GLY A 663 -29.34 154.28 -2.26
N ILE A 664 -29.63 153.04 -2.72
CA ILE A 664 -28.78 151.86 -2.51
C ILE A 664 -27.84 151.64 -3.71
N THR A 665 -26.56 151.44 -3.43
CA THR A 665 -25.61 150.78 -4.34
C THR A 665 -25.52 149.30 -3.97
N TYR A 666 -25.84 148.41 -4.92
CA TYR A 666 -25.86 146.96 -4.73
C TYR A 666 -24.49 146.32 -4.99
N ASP A 667 -24.17 145.26 -4.24
CA ASP A 667 -23.01 144.41 -4.52
C ASP A 667 -23.26 143.57 -5.79
N LYS A 668 -22.29 143.59 -6.72
CA LYS A 668 -22.34 142.84 -7.99
C LYS A 668 -21.59 141.50 -7.93
N LYS A 669 -21.12 141.12 -6.74
CA LYS A 669 -20.37 139.89 -6.49
C LYS A 669 -21.18 138.65 -6.85
N VAL A 670 -20.46 137.59 -7.21
CA VAL A 670 -20.99 136.23 -7.36
C VAL A 670 -20.16 135.35 -6.45
N ILE A 671 -20.79 134.76 -5.44
CA ILE A 671 -20.13 133.82 -4.52
C ILE A 671 -20.31 132.42 -5.11
N LYS A 672 -19.22 131.72 -5.42
CA LYS A 672 -19.28 130.33 -5.87
C LYS A 672 -19.15 129.40 -4.66
N VAL A 673 -19.91 128.32 -4.65
CA VAL A 673 -19.91 127.30 -3.59
C VAL A 673 -19.69 125.95 -4.26
N THR A 674 -18.81 125.13 -3.69
CA THR A 674 -18.53 123.77 -4.17
C THR A 674 -18.83 122.78 -3.05
N VAL A 675 -19.57 121.72 -3.37
CA VAL A 675 -19.86 120.61 -2.47
C VAL A 675 -19.22 119.35 -3.03
N GLU A 676 -18.30 118.79 -2.26
CA GLU A 676 -17.67 117.50 -2.54
C GLU A 676 -18.43 116.41 -1.76
N VAL A 677 -19.01 115.45 -2.47
CA VAL A 677 -19.77 114.33 -1.88
C VAL A 677 -18.97 113.05 -2.06
N THR A 678 -18.51 112.49 -0.95
CA THR A 678 -17.73 111.24 -0.88
C THR A 678 -18.57 110.13 -0.26
N ASP A 679 -18.15 108.89 -0.46
CA ASP A 679 -18.71 107.70 0.17
C ASP A 679 -17.64 107.11 1.09
N ASP A 680 -17.99 106.81 2.34
CA ASP A 680 -17.06 106.18 3.29
C ASP A 680 -16.84 104.68 3.04
N GLY A 681 -17.64 104.08 2.13
CA GLY A 681 -17.58 102.65 1.80
C GLY A 681 -18.24 101.75 2.85
N ASN A 682 -18.82 102.34 3.89
CA ASN A 682 -19.61 101.71 4.95
C ASN A 682 -21.07 102.19 4.91
N GLY A 683 -21.54 102.61 3.73
CA GLY A 683 -22.95 102.89 3.48
C GLY A 683 -23.41 104.31 3.84
N GLN A 684 -22.52 105.30 3.97
CA GLN A 684 -22.93 106.69 4.22
C GLN A 684 -22.20 107.68 3.30
N LEU A 685 -22.97 108.55 2.64
CA LEU A 685 -22.41 109.68 1.90
C LEU A 685 -22.06 110.83 2.85
N HIS A 686 -20.99 111.56 2.56
CA HIS A 686 -20.51 112.72 3.31
C HIS A 686 -20.34 113.92 2.38
N ALA A 687 -21.08 115.00 2.63
CA ALA A 687 -21.01 116.25 1.87
C ALA A 687 -20.15 117.31 2.58
N LYS A 688 -19.16 117.85 1.87
CA LYS A 688 -18.24 118.88 2.36
C LYS A 688 -18.41 120.16 1.55
N VAL A 689 -18.85 121.23 2.21
CA VAL A 689 -19.10 122.55 1.58
C VAL A 689 -17.85 123.44 1.64
N SER A 690 -17.55 124.11 0.54
CA SER A 690 -16.47 125.11 0.41
C SER A 690 -16.95 126.33 -0.38
N TYR A 691 -16.37 127.50 -0.12
CA TYR A 691 -16.75 128.79 -0.71
C TYR A 691 -15.54 129.41 -1.42
N ASP A 692 -15.72 129.94 -2.63
CA ASP A 692 -14.62 130.53 -3.42
C ASP A 692 -14.03 131.74 -2.69
N LYS A 693 -12.72 131.68 -2.42
CA LYS A 693 -11.92 132.64 -1.63
C LYS A 693 -12.47 132.92 -0.23
N ASP A 694 -13.24 131.98 0.35
CA ASP A 694 -13.95 132.12 1.63
C ASP A 694 -14.86 133.36 1.74
N VAL A 695 -15.21 133.99 0.61
CA VAL A 695 -16.04 135.19 0.62
C VAL A 695 -17.49 134.78 0.83
N LYS A 696 -18.01 135.08 2.03
CA LYS A 696 -19.40 134.80 2.43
C LYS A 696 -20.26 136.05 2.61
N THR A 697 -19.78 137.23 2.21
CA THR A 697 -20.46 138.50 2.51
C THR A 697 -20.76 139.32 1.26
N PHE A 698 -21.97 139.85 1.16
CA PHE A 698 -22.40 140.87 0.20
C PHE A 698 -22.51 142.24 0.88
N GLU A 699 -22.04 143.32 0.26
CA GLU A 699 -21.93 144.64 0.90
C GLU A 699 -22.62 145.75 0.11
N ASN A 700 -23.71 146.30 0.66
CA ASN A 700 -24.40 147.45 0.07
C ASN A 700 -24.03 148.76 0.77
N ARG A 701 -24.27 149.88 0.07
CA ARG A 701 -24.14 151.23 0.61
C ARG A 701 -25.39 152.06 0.34
N TYR A 702 -25.95 152.65 1.39
CA TYR A 702 -27.01 153.65 1.33
C TYR A 702 -26.44 155.08 1.31
N THR A 703 -27.04 155.96 0.49
CA THR A 703 -26.70 157.39 0.40
C THR A 703 -27.98 158.25 0.40
N PRO A 704 -28.15 159.22 1.33
CA PRO A 704 -29.37 160.03 1.42
C PRO A 704 -29.56 161.07 0.28
N PRO A 705 -30.79 161.35 -0.17
CA PRO A 705 -31.09 162.46 -1.11
C PRO A 705 -30.97 163.85 -0.46
N LYS A 706 -30.56 164.88 -1.22
CA LYS A 706 -30.44 166.28 -0.75
C LYS A 706 -31.78 167.04 -0.76
N LYS A 707 -31.99 167.92 0.24
CA LYS A 707 -33.11 168.89 0.39
C LYS A 707 -32.60 170.33 0.16
N GLY A 708 -33.39 171.25 -0.42
CA GLY A 708 -32.97 172.64 -0.74
C GLY A 708 -34.01 173.72 -0.36
N LEU A 709 -33.62 175.02 -0.41
CA LEU A 709 -34.40 176.25 -0.07
C LEU A 709 -33.73 177.54 -0.70
N PRO A 710 -34.31 178.77 -0.65
CA PRO A 710 -34.24 179.79 -1.74
C PRO A 710 -33.18 180.93 -1.67
N LYS A 711 -33.22 181.86 -2.66
CA LYS A 711 -32.24 182.94 -3.00
C LYS A 711 -32.29 184.20 -2.11
N THR A 712 -31.13 184.75 -1.70
CA THR A 712 -30.45 185.99 -2.21
C THR A 712 -29.35 186.51 -1.25
N GLY A 713 -28.29 187.15 -1.77
CA GLY A 713 -27.66 188.32 -1.13
C GLY A 713 -26.37 188.17 -0.28
N THR A 714 -25.24 188.56 -0.90
CA THR A 714 -24.11 189.31 -0.28
C THR A 714 -23.03 188.55 0.53
N VAL A 715 -21.79 189.05 0.40
CA VAL A 715 -20.49 188.44 0.75
C VAL A 715 -19.75 189.28 1.81
N ILE A 716 -19.10 188.66 2.81
CA ILE A 716 -17.83 189.13 3.43
C ILE A 716 -16.98 187.89 3.85
N HIS A 717 -15.64 188.03 3.84
CA HIS A 717 -14.61 187.00 4.07
C HIS A 717 -14.41 186.59 5.56
N MET A 718 -13.81 185.41 5.80
CA MET A 718 -12.54 185.33 6.55
C MET A 718 -11.73 184.04 6.24
N LEU A 719 -10.43 184.05 6.61
CA LEU A 719 -9.37 183.12 6.19
C LEU A 719 -8.64 182.50 7.41
N ALA A 720 -8.46 181.18 7.44
CA ALA A 720 -7.45 180.40 8.21
C ALA A 720 -7.61 178.92 7.77
N ILE A 721 -6.63 178.17 7.24
CA ILE A 721 -5.27 177.81 7.72
C ILE A 721 -5.27 177.22 9.13
N PHE A 722 -5.08 175.89 9.25
CA PHE A 722 -4.06 175.32 10.13
C PHE A 722 -3.64 173.89 9.71
N ILE A 723 -2.46 173.47 10.17
CA ILE A 723 -1.70 172.26 9.76
C ILE A 723 -1.51 171.32 10.97
N GLY A 724 -1.35 170.00 10.73
CA GLY A 724 -0.93 169.00 11.74
C GLY A 724 -1.24 167.57 11.26
N LEU A 725 -0.39 166.77 10.59
CA LEU A 725 0.95 166.20 10.88
C LEU A 725 1.02 165.11 11.98
N ILE A 726 1.81 164.05 11.67
CA ILE A 726 2.59 163.15 12.56
C ILE A 726 1.87 161.93 13.24
N VAL A 727 2.46 160.72 13.39
CA VAL A 727 3.53 159.96 12.66
C VAL A 727 3.71 158.50 13.20
N LEU A 728 4.24 157.54 12.40
CA LEU A 728 4.94 156.26 12.74
C LEU A 728 4.24 155.17 13.64
N ALA A 729 4.68 153.89 13.76
CA ALA A 729 5.71 153.06 13.09
C ALA A 729 5.53 151.53 13.35
N GLY A 730 6.14 150.69 12.49
CA GLY A 730 6.74 149.38 12.83
C GLY A 730 5.88 148.11 12.62
N ALA A 731 6.44 146.93 12.31
CA ALA A 731 7.79 146.55 11.84
C ALA A 731 7.80 145.08 11.30
N VAL A 732 8.62 144.78 10.26
CA VAL A 732 9.57 143.63 10.12
C VAL A 732 9.05 142.18 10.38
N TYR A 733 9.19 141.09 9.57
CA TYR A 733 10.30 140.48 8.77
C TYR A 733 9.68 139.35 7.87
N LEU A 734 9.99 139.09 6.58
CA LEU A 734 11.19 138.57 5.87
C LEU A 734 11.50 137.05 5.96
N ILE A 735 12.08 136.51 4.84
CA ILE A 735 12.69 135.16 4.59
C ILE A 735 11.68 134.04 4.18
N LYS A 736 11.87 133.15 3.17
CA LYS A 736 12.86 132.97 2.05
C LYS A 736 12.32 132.03 0.90
N LYS A 737 12.95 132.12 -0.30
CA LYS A 737 13.46 131.10 -1.30
C LYS A 737 13.07 129.59 -1.16
N LYS A 738 13.12 128.71 -2.18
CA LYS A 738 13.50 128.62 -3.64
C LYS A 738 12.98 127.22 -4.12
N SER A 739 12.87 126.85 -5.41
CA SER A 739 13.27 127.44 -6.70
C SER A 739 12.29 127.00 -7.79
#